data_AF-A0A845RTQ4-F1
#
_entry.id   AF-A0A845RTQ4-F1
#
_cell.length_a   1.000
_cell.length_b   1.000
_cell.length_c   1.000
_cell.angle_alpha   90.00
_cell.angle_beta   90.00
_cell.angle_gamma   90.00
#
_symmetry.space_group_name_H-M   'P 1'
#
loop_
_entity.id
_entity.type
_entity.pdbx_description
1 polymer ?
#
loop_
_entity_poly.entity_id
_entity_poly.type
_entity_poly.pdbx_seq_one_letter_code
_entity_poly.pdbx_strand_id
1 'polypeptide(L)'
;FARECGYPIMLKASAGGGGRGMRIVRSEADLLQEFHSARSEARKAFGIDDIFIEKYLESPKHIEVQVLGDNYGNIVHLYERDCSIQRRHQKVIEFTPALAIDERQRKVICEDALKIARSVKYRNAGTVEFLLDKQGQHYFIEMNPRIQVEHTVSEIVTGIDIVQSQILIAQGYRLGSKEVGIPRQSAVKTRGYAIQCRVTTEDPANSFAPDTGKIDVYRTAAGFGIRLDGGNGYTGSVISPYYDSLLVKVTAWSRTFEDAIQKAQRALREQVISGVKTNDAFLLNVLSHPKFLNGQCDTGFIDHTPELFDITPREDHEVKVLQYIGNKVVNESKGVKRDYDVPRVPKIPEHPKLSGTKLILDRKGPQGVVDWVKAQNKLLLSDTTMRDAHQSLTATRIRTVDMLRIAEATAYYGQELFSLEMWGGATFDVAYRFLHESPWERLEQLRQKIPNIMLQMLLRGANAVGYTNYPDNVVRAFIREAAAAGIDVFRIFDSLNWLKGMEVAIDETLKTGRLAEACVCYTGDILDDRRDKYSLDYYVRTAKDLEKMGAHILGIKDMAGLLKPYAAVKLIRALKQEISIPIHLHTHDTSGNGVATVLMAAEAGVDIADTAFNSMAGTTSQPALNSVVAALENTHRSTGINLDNIQVIADYWDDVRPIYSQFESDLKSGTAEVYKYEIPGGQYSNLKPQVESFGLGHKFKEVKEMYKAVNDMLGDIVKVTPSSKLVGDLAIFMVKNDLTPENILEKGKTMSFPDSAVSYFEGMMGQPFGGFPQELQKLILKDRQPITARPGELLAPIDFIAVEKHLKENFCLEASMQDILSYALYSRVFEEYLLFRKDFGDLSRMNSPVFFDGINEGEICEVEVGEGKTFIIKLVNIGKINKEGERKVYFEVNGNPREFTVLDTQFQKKFEVEIGTTAMADPHDKRQVGASIPGPVTKILVKPGDTVQPGQSLVTIEAMKMETQITAPIAGTVINVVVSQDQQVKNGELLMQLE
;
A
#
# COMPACT_ATOMS: atom_id res chain seq x y z
N PHE A 1 47.43 27.15 -33.80
CA PHE A 1 46.13 26.46 -33.90
C PHE A 1 45.02 27.13 -33.08
N ALA A 2 44.96 27.02 -31.74
CA ALA A 2 43.81 27.52 -30.97
C ALA A 2 43.49 29.02 -31.19
N ARG A 3 44.52 29.88 -31.26
CA ARG A 3 44.36 31.31 -31.60
C ARG A 3 43.91 31.58 -33.04
N GLU A 4 44.16 30.65 -33.95
CA GLU A 4 43.88 30.78 -35.39
C GLU A 4 42.49 30.24 -35.74
N CYS A 5 42.14 29.06 -35.21
CA CYS A 5 40.81 28.45 -35.39
C CYS A 5 39.75 29.00 -34.41
N GLY A 6 40.19 29.63 -33.32
CA GLY A 6 39.33 30.10 -32.22
C GLY A 6 38.81 28.96 -31.34
N TYR A 7 38.48 29.29 -30.09
CA TYR A 7 37.78 28.38 -29.17
C TYR A 7 36.28 28.26 -29.52
N PRO A 8 35.58 27.20 -29.07
CA PRO A 8 36.11 26.00 -28.42
C PRO A 8 36.92 25.10 -29.39
N ILE A 9 37.83 24.32 -28.82
CA ILE A 9 38.64 23.30 -29.51
C ILE A 9 38.49 21.94 -28.80
N MET A 10 38.78 20.86 -29.51
CA MET A 10 38.78 19.50 -28.95
C MET A 10 40.22 18.96 -28.97
N LEU A 11 40.68 18.46 -27.83
CA LEU A 11 41.89 17.66 -27.72
C LEU A 11 41.51 16.19 -27.86
N LYS A 12 42.24 15.43 -28.68
CA LYS A 12 42.01 14.00 -28.92
C LYS A 12 43.30 13.21 -28.85
N ALA A 13 43.26 12.05 -28.22
CA ALA A 13 44.31 11.06 -28.30
C ALA A 13 44.38 10.42 -29.70
N SER A 14 45.58 10.22 -30.24
CA SER A 14 45.77 9.62 -31.57
C SER A 14 45.30 8.16 -31.65
N ALA A 15 45.47 7.42 -30.55
CA ALA A 15 45.00 6.05 -30.37
C ALA A 15 43.64 5.97 -29.64
N GLY A 16 42.96 7.11 -29.47
CA GLY A 16 41.70 7.19 -28.76
C GLY A 16 40.57 6.45 -29.48
N GLY A 17 39.77 5.71 -28.70
CA GLY A 17 38.56 5.03 -29.19
C GLY A 17 37.51 4.96 -28.09
N GLY A 18 36.22 5.01 -28.47
CA GLY A 18 35.10 4.90 -27.53
C GLY A 18 34.92 6.10 -26.59
N GLY A 19 35.36 7.29 -26.99
CA GLY A 19 35.19 8.55 -26.23
C GLY A 19 36.23 8.82 -25.13
N ARG A 20 37.21 7.91 -24.94
CA ARG A 20 38.28 8.07 -23.94
C ARG A 20 39.46 8.86 -24.50
N GLY A 21 40.07 9.71 -23.66
CA GLY A 21 41.19 10.57 -24.07
C GLY A 21 40.80 11.77 -24.94
N MET A 22 39.58 12.28 -24.78
CA MET A 22 39.07 13.48 -25.45
C MET A 22 38.71 14.58 -24.44
N ARG A 23 39.03 15.86 -24.72
CA ARG A 23 38.67 17.02 -23.88
C ARG A 23 38.27 18.25 -24.67
N ILE A 24 37.17 18.88 -24.28
CA ILE A 24 36.73 20.16 -24.82
C ILE A 24 37.44 21.27 -24.05
N VAL A 25 38.11 22.17 -24.77
CA VAL A 25 38.74 23.36 -24.20
C VAL A 25 37.97 24.57 -24.69
N ARG A 26 37.37 25.33 -23.76
CA ARG A 26 36.52 26.50 -24.08
C ARG A 26 37.26 27.82 -24.00
N SER A 27 38.36 27.89 -23.26
CA SER A 27 39.18 29.10 -23.11
C SER A 27 40.68 28.80 -23.12
N GLU A 28 41.51 29.84 -23.28
CA GLU A 28 42.97 29.71 -23.23
C GLU A 28 43.46 29.25 -21.85
N ALA A 29 42.75 29.61 -20.78
CA ALA A 29 43.11 29.23 -19.41
C ALA A 29 43.01 27.71 -19.17
N ASP A 30 42.06 27.05 -19.83
CA ASP A 30 41.77 25.62 -19.61
C ASP A 30 42.73 24.70 -20.38
N LEU A 31 43.41 25.22 -21.41
CA LEU A 31 44.13 24.41 -22.40
C LEU A 31 45.22 23.52 -21.80
N LEU A 32 46.08 24.08 -20.94
CA LEU A 32 47.19 23.33 -20.35
C LEU A 32 46.71 22.22 -19.43
N GLN A 33 45.71 22.52 -18.59
CA GLN A 33 45.13 21.56 -17.67
C GLN A 33 44.47 20.39 -18.42
N GLU A 34 43.63 20.70 -19.40
CA GLU A 34 42.92 19.68 -20.17
C GLU A 34 43.86 18.86 -21.06
N PHE A 35 44.94 19.46 -21.58
CA PHE A 35 45.98 18.74 -22.30
C PHE A 35 46.69 17.72 -21.42
N HIS A 36 47.10 18.10 -20.21
CA HIS A 36 47.73 17.16 -19.27
C HIS A 36 46.76 16.04 -18.85
N SER A 37 45.48 16.37 -18.67
CA SER A 37 44.42 15.39 -18.38
C SER A 37 44.24 14.38 -19.51
N ALA A 38 44.02 14.85 -20.74
CA ALA A 38 43.86 14.01 -21.93
C ALA A 38 45.08 13.11 -22.16
N ARG A 39 46.29 13.66 -22.03
CA ARG A 39 47.56 12.95 -22.21
C ARG A 39 47.76 11.84 -21.16
N SER A 40 47.44 12.13 -19.90
CA SER A 40 47.53 11.15 -18.80
C SER A 40 46.55 9.99 -19.01
N GLU A 41 45.32 10.30 -19.43
CA GLU A 41 44.31 9.30 -19.75
C GLU A 41 44.73 8.42 -20.94
N ALA A 42 45.23 9.04 -22.01
CA ALA A 42 45.71 8.33 -23.21
C ALA A 42 46.83 7.33 -22.86
N ARG A 43 47.82 7.75 -22.07
CA ARG A 43 48.91 6.87 -21.61
C ARG A 43 48.40 5.68 -20.80
N LYS A 44 47.43 5.90 -19.91
CA LYS A 44 46.87 4.84 -19.05
C LYS A 44 46.00 3.85 -19.83
N ALA A 45 45.21 4.35 -20.79
CA ALA A 45 44.24 3.53 -21.51
C ALA A 45 44.84 2.81 -22.72
N PHE A 46 45.77 3.47 -23.44
CA PHE A 46 46.26 3.01 -24.75
C PHE A 46 47.77 2.81 -24.82
N GLY A 47 48.52 3.18 -23.76
CA GLY A 47 49.97 3.10 -23.73
C GLY A 47 50.71 4.15 -24.58
N ILE A 48 49.98 4.99 -25.32
CA ILE A 48 50.49 6.05 -26.20
C ILE A 48 49.90 7.39 -25.72
N ASP A 49 50.73 8.43 -25.62
CA ASP A 49 50.34 9.74 -25.07
C ASP A 49 50.32 10.89 -26.11
N ASP A 50 50.32 10.54 -27.39
CA ASP A 50 50.18 11.48 -28.50
C ASP A 50 48.77 12.10 -28.53
N ILE A 51 48.71 13.43 -28.50
CA ILE A 51 47.48 14.23 -28.55
C ILE A 51 47.53 15.14 -29.77
N PHE A 52 46.41 15.23 -30.50
CA PHE A 52 46.19 16.24 -31.53
C PHE A 52 45.01 17.15 -31.17
N ILE A 53 44.87 18.25 -31.93
CA ILE A 53 43.92 19.33 -31.67
C ILE A 53 43.03 19.53 -32.90
N GLU A 54 41.72 19.63 -32.68
CA GLU A 54 40.71 19.90 -33.70
C GLU A 54 39.85 21.11 -33.30
N LYS A 55 39.18 21.71 -34.29
CA LYS A 55 38.10 22.65 -34.02
C LYS A 55 36.94 21.86 -33.39
N TYR A 56 36.40 22.35 -32.27
CA TYR A 56 35.19 21.76 -31.70
C TYR A 56 33.97 22.30 -32.44
N LEU A 57 33.14 21.39 -32.95
CA LEU A 57 31.83 21.73 -33.50
C LEU A 57 30.81 21.67 -32.36
N GLU A 58 30.02 22.72 -32.19
CA GLU A 58 28.97 22.74 -31.18
C GLU A 58 27.68 22.12 -31.70
N SER A 59 27.13 21.16 -30.96
CA SER A 59 25.91 20.42 -31.32
C SER A 59 25.95 19.86 -32.75
N PRO A 60 27.01 19.14 -33.15
CA PRO A 60 27.03 18.50 -34.46
C PRO A 60 26.07 17.32 -34.48
N LYS A 61 25.71 16.89 -35.68
CA LYS A 61 25.17 15.55 -35.93
C LYS A 61 26.30 14.61 -36.30
N HIS A 62 26.18 13.36 -35.88
CA HIS A 62 27.14 12.31 -36.23
C HIS A 62 26.52 11.45 -37.34
N ILE A 63 27.04 11.61 -38.56
CA ILE A 63 26.59 10.89 -39.75
C ILE A 63 27.73 9.98 -40.22
N GLU A 64 27.43 8.72 -40.46
CA GLU A 64 28.45 7.76 -40.88
C GLU A 64 28.00 6.95 -42.09
N VAL A 65 28.94 6.55 -42.95
CA VAL A 65 28.66 5.86 -44.20
C VAL A 65 29.27 4.47 -44.18
N GLN A 66 28.42 3.46 -44.38
CA GLN A 66 28.86 2.07 -44.51
C GLN A 66 29.52 1.86 -45.88
N VAL A 67 30.70 1.24 -45.90
CA VAL A 67 31.44 0.90 -47.12
C VAL A 67 31.74 -0.60 -47.17
N LEU A 68 31.71 -1.17 -48.37
CA LEU A 68 32.22 -2.51 -48.69
C LEU A 68 33.20 -2.41 -49.87
N GLY A 69 34.40 -2.95 -49.72
CA GLY A 69 35.41 -3.05 -50.78
C GLY A 69 35.89 -4.48 -51.01
N ASP A 70 36.07 -4.92 -52.26
CA ASP A 70 36.66 -6.23 -52.56
C ASP A 70 38.16 -6.17 -52.90
N ASN A 71 38.76 -7.35 -53.11
CA ASN A 71 40.18 -7.48 -53.47
C ASN A 71 40.52 -6.97 -54.87
N TYR A 72 39.53 -6.56 -55.67
CA TYR A 72 39.65 -6.22 -57.08
C TYR A 72 39.41 -4.72 -57.35
N GLY A 73 39.29 -3.92 -56.30
CA GLY A 73 39.12 -2.47 -56.38
C GLY A 73 37.67 -2.01 -56.55
N ASN A 74 36.69 -2.92 -56.46
CA ASN A 74 35.28 -2.52 -56.42
C ASN A 74 34.93 -2.05 -55.01
N ILE A 75 34.34 -0.86 -54.90
CA ILE A 75 33.92 -0.28 -53.62
C ILE A 75 32.53 0.33 -53.78
N VAL A 76 31.62 -0.01 -52.86
CA VAL A 76 30.25 0.51 -52.77
C VAL A 76 29.96 1.05 -51.37
N HIS A 77 29.04 1.99 -51.26
CA HIS A 77 28.46 2.41 -49.99
C HIS A 77 27.10 1.76 -49.77
N LEU A 78 26.75 1.46 -48.51
CA LEU A 78 25.43 0.97 -48.09
C LEU A 78 24.64 2.06 -47.38
N TYR A 79 24.69 3.26 -47.96
CA TYR A 79 24.11 4.50 -47.41
C TYR A 79 24.68 4.87 -46.04
N GLU A 80 24.04 5.86 -45.41
CA GLU A 80 24.44 6.46 -44.16
C GLU A 80 23.59 6.00 -42.97
N ARG A 81 24.12 6.23 -41.76
CA ARG A 81 23.41 6.12 -40.48
C ARG A 81 23.53 7.44 -39.72
N ASP A 82 22.47 7.83 -39.02
CA ASP A 82 22.51 8.89 -38.02
C ASP A 82 22.76 8.24 -36.65
N CYS A 83 23.91 8.59 -36.07
CA CYS A 83 24.38 8.11 -34.78
C CYS A 83 24.51 9.26 -33.77
N SER A 84 23.73 10.34 -33.96
CA SER A 84 23.81 11.55 -33.14
C SER A 84 23.30 11.35 -31.71
N ILE A 85 22.51 10.32 -31.43
CA ILE A 85 21.97 10.07 -30.09
C ILE A 85 23.06 9.41 -29.25
N GLN A 86 23.77 10.24 -28.49
CA GLN A 86 24.94 9.86 -27.74
C GLN A 86 24.87 10.35 -26.29
N ARG A 87 25.50 9.59 -25.39
CA ARG A 87 25.77 10.00 -24.01
C ARG A 87 27.26 9.92 -23.76
N ARG A 88 27.90 11.02 -23.34
CA ARG A 88 29.36 11.08 -23.14
C ARG A 88 30.16 10.51 -24.33
N HIS A 89 29.75 10.85 -25.54
CA HIS A 89 30.33 10.38 -26.80
C HIS A 89 30.18 8.87 -27.11
N GLN A 90 29.30 8.15 -26.39
CA GLN A 90 28.93 6.77 -26.70
C GLN A 90 27.56 6.73 -27.38
N LYS A 91 27.45 5.98 -28.49
CA LYS A 91 26.22 5.82 -29.27
C LYS A 91 25.18 4.98 -28.50
N VAL A 92 23.95 5.47 -28.43
CA VAL A 92 22.85 4.85 -27.69
C VAL A 92 21.74 4.34 -28.62
N ILE A 93 21.33 5.20 -29.56
CA ILE A 93 20.34 4.89 -30.59
C ILE A 93 20.91 5.30 -31.94
N GLU A 94 20.78 4.42 -32.93
CA GLU A 94 21.19 4.66 -34.30
C GLU A 94 20.03 4.39 -35.24
N PHE A 95 19.92 5.16 -36.33
CA PHE A 95 18.89 4.91 -37.32
C PHE A 95 19.36 5.22 -38.75
N THR A 96 18.67 4.64 -39.71
CA THR A 96 18.91 4.86 -41.14
C THR A 96 17.59 4.86 -41.90
N PRO A 97 17.47 5.65 -42.98
CA PRO A 97 18.37 6.73 -43.41
C PRO A 97 18.37 7.93 -42.44
N ALA A 98 19.37 8.81 -42.56
CA ALA A 98 19.48 10.01 -41.74
C ALA A 98 18.44 11.06 -42.16
N LEU A 99 17.64 11.55 -41.22
CA LEU A 99 16.56 12.52 -41.48
C LEU A 99 17.06 13.96 -41.65
N ALA A 100 18.22 14.27 -41.09
CA ALA A 100 18.77 15.61 -41.04
C ALA A 100 19.39 16.08 -42.36
N ILE A 101 19.55 15.19 -43.32
CA ILE A 101 20.16 15.46 -44.62
C ILE A 101 19.19 15.15 -45.75
N ASP A 102 19.19 16.02 -46.75
CA ASP A 102 18.46 15.78 -47.99
C ASP A 102 19.19 14.79 -48.92
N GLU A 103 18.53 14.37 -50.00
CA GLU A 103 19.12 13.46 -50.99
C GLU A 103 20.41 14.00 -51.63
N ARG A 104 20.54 15.33 -51.78
CA ARG A 104 21.73 15.94 -52.37
C ARG A 104 22.91 15.83 -51.41
N GLN A 105 22.73 16.21 -50.15
CA GLN A 105 23.74 16.11 -49.11
C GLN A 105 24.13 14.65 -48.89
N ARG A 106 23.14 13.74 -48.80
CA ARG A 106 23.37 12.29 -48.70
C ARG A 106 24.29 11.77 -49.79
N LYS A 107 24.01 12.13 -51.04
CA LYS A 107 24.85 11.74 -52.19
C LYS A 107 26.28 12.27 -52.05
N VAL A 108 26.46 13.52 -51.65
CA VAL A 108 27.78 14.12 -51.47
C VAL A 108 28.56 13.41 -50.36
N ILE A 109 27.95 13.19 -49.19
CA ILE A 109 28.59 12.52 -48.05
C ILE A 109 28.99 11.08 -48.41
N CYS A 110 28.11 10.34 -49.08
CA CYS A 110 28.39 8.99 -49.56
C CYS A 110 29.49 8.96 -50.64
N GLU A 111 29.51 9.94 -51.55
CA GLU A 111 30.57 10.06 -52.56
C GLU A 111 31.93 10.38 -51.91
N ASP A 112 31.97 11.25 -50.90
CA ASP A 112 33.19 11.57 -50.17
C ASP A 112 33.71 10.37 -49.36
N ALA A 113 32.83 9.59 -48.74
CA ALA A 113 33.19 8.32 -48.11
C ALA A 113 33.82 7.34 -49.13
N LEU A 114 33.25 7.23 -50.33
CA LEU A 114 33.82 6.43 -51.40
C LEU A 114 35.16 6.98 -51.91
N LYS A 115 35.34 8.30 -51.98
CA LYS A 115 36.64 8.91 -52.35
C LYS A 115 37.72 8.52 -51.36
N ILE A 116 37.43 8.63 -50.06
CA ILE A 116 38.34 8.22 -48.97
C ILE A 116 38.66 6.73 -49.05
N ALA A 117 37.65 5.87 -49.20
CA ALA A 117 37.85 4.43 -49.29
C ALA A 117 38.68 4.05 -50.54
N ARG A 118 38.45 4.69 -51.68
CA ARG A 118 39.20 4.45 -52.93
C ARG A 118 40.64 4.91 -52.84
N SER A 119 40.93 6.06 -52.19
CA SER A 119 42.30 6.56 -52.08
C SER A 119 43.23 5.61 -51.32
N VAL A 120 42.68 4.82 -50.40
CA VAL A 120 43.43 3.80 -49.63
C VAL A 120 43.23 2.37 -50.16
N LYS A 121 42.52 2.20 -51.29
CA LYS A 121 42.17 0.88 -51.85
C LYS A 121 41.54 -0.04 -50.79
N TYR A 122 40.58 0.51 -50.04
CA TYR A 122 39.97 -0.15 -48.89
C TYR A 122 39.37 -1.51 -49.24
N ARG A 123 39.47 -2.47 -48.31
CA ARG A 123 38.98 -3.84 -48.46
C ARG A 123 38.13 -4.22 -47.26
N ASN A 124 37.19 -5.14 -47.50
CA ASN A 124 36.22 -5.61 -46.52
C ASN A 124 35.21 -4.52 -46.10
N ALA A 125 34.49 -4.71 -44.99
CA ALA A 125 33.58 -3.70 -44.45
C ALA A 125 34.33 -2.65 -43.64
N GLY A 126 33.88 -1.40 -43.72
CA GLY A 126 34.33 -0.31 -42.89
C GLY A 126 33.32 0.82 -42.89
N THR A 127 33.48 1.75 -41.97
CA THR A 127 32.59 2.91 -41.87
C THR A 127 33.41 4.19 -41.88
N VAL A 128 32.99 5.17 -42.68
CA VAL A 128 33.56 6.51 -42.70
C VAL A 128 32.64 7.43 -41.90
N GLU A 129 33.14 8.06 -40.86
CA GLU A 129 32.36 8.91 -39.95
C GLU A 129 32.58 10.39 -40.24
N PHE A 130 31.50 11.16 -40.14
CA PHE A 130 31.45 12.60 -40.36
C PHE A 130 30.70 13.31 -39.22
N LEU A 131 31.13 14.53 -38.91
CA LEU A 131 30.32 15.48 -38.16
C LEU A 131 29.64 16.46 -39.12
N LEU A 132 28.36 16.69 -38.93
CA LEU A 132 27.57 17.67 -39.68
C LEU A 132 27.29 18.87 -38.76
N ASP A 133 27.71 20.07 -39.17
CA ASP A 133 27.46 21.29 -38.40
C ASP A 133 26.04 21.86 -38.62
N LYS A 134 25.72 22.95 -37.91
CA LYS A 134 24.42 23.63 -38.00
C LYS A 134 24.14 24.25 -39.37
N GLN A 135 25.17 24.48 -40.18
CA GLN A 135 25.10 25.01 -41.53
C GLN A 135 24.99 23.88 -42.58
N GLY A 136 24.95 22.62 -42.15
CA GLY A 136 24.83 21.46 -43.02
C GLY A 136 26.12 21.11 -43.76
N GLN A 137 27.29 21.58 -43.28
CA GLN A 137 28.60 21.16 -43.80
C GLN A 137 29.08 19.91 -43.05
N HIS A 138 29.63 18.93 -43.78
CA HIS A 138 30.16 17.69 -43.21
C HIS A 138 31.69 17.70 -43.15
N TYR A 139 32.23 17.18 -42.05
CA TYR A 139 33.67 17.10 -41.78
C TYR A 139 34.02 15.66 -41.44
N PHE A 140 34.96 15.06 -42.18
CA PHE A 140 35.49 13.74 -41.87
C PHE A 140 36.15 13.75 -40.49
N ILE A 141 35.90 12.71 -39.68
CA ILE A 141 36.52 12.56 -38.37
C ILE A 141 37.35 11.29 -38.26
N GLU A 142 36.84 10.15 -38.70
CA GLU A 142 37.53 8.87 -38.61
C GLU A 142 36.99 7.86 -39.63
N MET A 143 37.77 6.80 -39.84
CA MET A 143 37.30 5.60 -40.50
C MET A 143 37.45 4.44 -39.53
N ASN A 144 36.36 3.72 -39.25
CA ASN A 144 36.38 2.48 -38.51
C ASN A 144 36.67 1.32 -39.48
N PRO A 145 37.87 0.71 -39.46
CA PRO A 145 38.26 -0.29 -40.44
C PRO A 145 37.73 -1.69 -40.08
N ARG A 146 36.46 -1.77 -39.66
CA ARG A 146 35.80 -2.96 -39.13
C ARG A 146 34.28 -2.82 -39.23
N ILE A 147 33.57 -3.91 -38.94
CA ILE A 147 32.13 -3.84 -38.68
C ILE A 147 31.82 -3.03 -37.42
N GLN A 148 30.66 -2.39 -37.39
CA GLN A 148 30.14 -1.64 -36.25
C GLN A 148 28.91 -2.32 -35.65
N VAL A 149 28.58 -1.95 -34.41
CA VAL A 149 27.48 -2.55 -33.65
C VAL A 149 26.13 -2.31 -34.36
N GLU A 150 25.99 -1.13 -34.96
CA GLU A 150 24.87 -0.56 -35.70
C GLU A 150 24.78 -0.97 -37.18
N HIS A 151 25.59 -1.93 -37.65
CA HIS A 151 25.45 -2.44 -39.03
C HIS A 151 24.05 -2.99 -39.33
N THR A 152 23.36 -3.49 -38.31
CA THR A 152 22.01 -4.09 -38.33
C THR A 152 20.99 -3.18 -39.01
N VAL A 153 21.01 -1.86 -38.75
CA VAL A 153 20.05 -0.93 -39.36
C VAL A 153 20.28 -0.82 -40.87
N SER A 154 21.54 -0.83 -41.31
CA SER A 154 21.90 -0.81 -42.73
C SER A 154 21.52 -2.11 -43.44
N GLU A 155 21.72 -3.26 -42.80
CA GLU A 155 21.32 -4.55 -43.37
C GLU A 155 19.82 -4.61 -43.62
N ILE A 156 19.00 -4.19 -42.64
CA ILE A 156 17.54 -4.30 -42.77
C ILE A 156 17.01 -3.37 -43.87
N VAL A 157 17.52 -2.13 -43.99
CA VAL A 157 17.01 -1.23 -45.04
C VAL A 157 17.54 -1.58 -46.43
N THR A 158 18.71 -2.21 -46.54
CA THR A 158 19.30 -2.55 -47.86
C THR A 158 19.01 -3.97 -48.31
N GLY A 159 18.70 -4.87 -47.38
CA GLY A 159 18.60 -6.31 -47.63
C GLY A 159 19.95 -6.99 -47.89
N ILE A 160 21.07 -6.33 -47.59
CA ILE A 160 22.42 -6.85 -47.78
C ILE A 160 22.96 -7.32 -46.43
N ASP A 161 23.32 -8.59 -46.35
CA ASP A 161 24.04 -9.15 -45.19
C ASP A 161 25.51 -8.73 -45.27
N ILE A 162 25.91 -7.82 -44.38
CA ILE A 162 27.25 -7.24 -44.32
C ILE A 162 28.23 -8.27 -43.81
N VAL A 163 27.88 -9.04 -42.77
CA VAL A 163 28.79 -10.04 -42.17
C VAL A 163 29.11 -11.15 -43.16
N GLN A 164 28.09 -11.68 -43.86
CA GLN A 164 28.28 -12.65 -44.94
C GLN A 164 29.15 -12.07 -46.05
N SER A 165 28.89 -10.82 -46.46
CA SER A 165 29.69 -10.14 -47.47
C SER A 165 31.16 -10.01 -47.05
N GLN A 166 31.45 -9.69 -45.78
CA GLN A 166 32.82 -9.64 -45.26
C GLN A 166 33.54 -10.98 -45.43
N ILE A 167 32.86 -12.08 -45.11
CA ILE A 167 33.43 -13.44 -45.22
C ILE A 167 33.68 -13.80 -46.69
N LEU A 168 32.71 -13.56 -47.57
CA LEU A 168 32.83 -13.86 -49.01
C LEU A 168 33.93 -13.02 -49.67
N ILE A 169 34.05 -11.74 -49.32
CA ILE A 169 35.15 -10.89 -49.78
C ILE A 169 36.50 -11.43 -49.30
N ALA A 170 36.60 -11.86 -48.03
CA ALA A 170 37.81 -12.45 -47.49
C ALA A 170 38.18 -13.78 -48.16
N GLN A 171 37.19 -14.55 -48.63
CA GLN A 171 37.38 -15.76 -49.46
C GLN A 171 37.83 -15.45 -50.90
N GLY A 172 37.84 -14.17 -51.30
CA GLY A 172 38.27 -13.73 -52.62
C GLY A 172 37.14 -13.55 -53.63
N TYR A 173 35.87 -13.56 -53.24
CA TYR A 173 34.79 -13.23 -54.16
C TYR A 173 34.76 -11.73 -54.50
N ARG A 174 34.39 -11.41 -55.75
CA ARG A 174 34.12 -10.03 -56.22
C ARG A 174 32.76 -9.58 -55.70
N LEU A 175 32.57 -8.29 -55.45
CA LEU A 175 31.26 -7.74 -55.06
C LEU A 175 30.15 -8.14 -56.05
N GLY A 176 30.44 -8.09 -57.35
CA GLY A 176 29.49 -8.45 -58.41
C GLY A 176 29.37 -9.94 -58.71
N SER A 177 30.01 -10.82 -57.94
CA SER A 177 29.85 -12.27 -58.13
C SER A 177 28.45 -12.73 -57.74
N LYS A 178 28.07 -13.95 -58.14
CA LYS A 178 26.75 -14.51 -57.79
C LYS A 178 26.59 -14.71 -56.29
N GLU A 179 27.70 -14.96 -55.59
CA GLU A 179 27.77 -15.22 -54.16
C GLU A 179 27.56 -13.95 -53.34
N VAL A 180 28.14 -12.81 -53.74
CA VAL A 180 27.99 -11.52 -53.02
C VAL A 180 26.80 -10.71 -53.53
N GLY A 181 26.55 -10.70 -54.84
CA GLY A 181 25.32 -10.16 -55.42
C GLY A 181 25.23 -8.63 -55.54
N ILE A 182 26.35 -7.90 -55.46
CA ILE A 182 26.40 -6.42 -55.54
C ILE A 182 27.18 -5.97 -56.79
N PRO A 183 26.55 -5.96 -57.99
CA PRO A 183 27.26 -5.70 -59.24
C PRO A 183 27.70 -4.24 -59.41
N ARG A 184 26.99 -3.27 -58.82
CA ARG A 184 27.26 -1.83 -58.92
C ARG A 184 26.54 -1.05 -57.82
N GLN A 185 26.97 0.19 -57.56
CA GLN A 185 26.36 1.08 -56.55
C GLN A 185 24.84 1.22 -56.70
N SER A 186 24.34 1.31 -57.95
CA SER A 186 22.90 1.47 -58.22
C SER A 186 22.05 0.22 -57.95
N ALA A 187 22.66 -0.93 -57.63
CA ALA A 187 21.95 -2.10 -57.12
C ALA A 187 21.62 -1.97 -55.62
N VAL A 188 22.36 -1.13 -54.89
CA VAL A 188 22.12 -0.87 -53.46
C VAL A 188 21.00 0.16 -53.34
N LYS A 189 19.89 -0.25 -52.73
CA LYS A 189 18.72 0.60 -52.49
C LYS A 189 18.30 0.48 -51.04
N THR A 190 17.84 1.58 -50.45
CA THR A 190 17.18 1.55 -49.15
C THR A 190 15.68 1.34 -49.34
N ARG A 191 15.06 0.64 -48.39
CA ARG A 191 13.61 0.50 -48.27
C ARG A 191 13.20 0.76 -46.84
N GLY A 192 12.43 1.84 -46.62
CA GLY A 192 11.93 2.20 -45.31
C GLY A 192 13.03 2.75 -44.38
N TYR A 193 12.78 2.60 -43.08
CA TYR A 193 13.60 3.13 -42.00
C TYR A 193 13.86 2.02 -40.98
N ALA A 194 15.05 2.03 -40.38
CA ALA A 194 15.39 1.15 -39.28
C ALA A 194 15.99 1.95 -38.12
N ILE A 195 15.67 1.54 -36.90
CA ILE A 195 16.14 2.13 -35.64
C ILE A 195 16.69 0.99 -34.79
N GLN A 196 17.90 1.13 -34.25
CA GLN A 196 18.47 0.22 -33.27
C GLN A 196 18.51 0.88 -31.90
N CYS A 197 18.08 0.14 -30.88
CA CYS A 197 18.24 0.48 -29.47
C CYS A 197 19.08 -0.59 -28.77
N ARG A 198 19.99 -0.18 -27.89
CA ARG A 198 20.81 -1.10 -27.08
C ARG A 198 20.23 -1.18 -25.68
N VAL A 199 19.66 -2.35 -25.35
CA VAL A 199 19.18 -2.62 -23.99
C VAL A 199 20.36 -3.12 -23.16
N THR A 200 20.65 -2.41 -22.07
CA THR A 200 21.81 -2.65 -21.19
C THR A 200 21.39 -2.78 -19.74
N THR A 201 22.28 -3.27 -18.87
CA THR A 201 22.08 -3.25 -17.41
C THR A 201 22.39 -1.91 -16.73
N GLU A 202 22.71 -0.86 -17.49
CA GLU A 202 22.90 0.47 -16.93
C GLU A 202 21.62 1.01 -16.30
N ASP A 203 21.68 1.36 -15.01
CA ASP A 203 20.56 1.96 -14.27
C ASP A 203 20.56 3.49 -14.46
N PRO A 204 19.61 4.07 -15.22
CA PRO A 204 19.60 5.51 -15.46
C PRO A 204 19.37 6.34 -14.19
N ALA A 205 18.67 5.78 -13.18
CA ALA A 205 18.44 6.44 -11.89
C ALA A 205 19.73 6.46 -11.03
N ASN A 206 20.67 5.55 -11.30
CA ASN A 206 21.96 5.47 -10.64
C ASN A 206 23.11 5.87 -11.59
N SER A 207 22.95 6.99 -12.30
CA SER A 207 23.99 7.55 -13.19
C SER A 207 24.49 6.59 -14.29
N PHE A 208 23.68 5.62 -14.70
CA PHE A 208 23.98 4.56 -15.66
C PHE A 208 25.10 3.62 -15.18
N ALA A 209 25.22 3.43 -13.87
CA ALA A 209 26.05 2.36 -13.34
C ALA A 209 25.51 1.01 -13.84
N PRO A 210 26.35 0.13 -14.41
CA PRO A 210 25.91 -1.18 -14.87
C PRO A 210 25.58 -2.07 -13.68
N ASP A 211 24.33 -2.50 -13.60
CA ASP A 211 23.86 -3.45 -12.61
C ASP A 211 24.40 -4.86 -12.91
N THR A 212 24.59 -5.65 -11.86
CA THR A 212 25.14 -7.00 -11.92
C THR A 212 24.29 -7.95 -11.10
N GLY A 213 24.18 -9.19 -11.54
CA GLY A 213 23.35 -10.16 -10.83
C GLY A 213 22.78 -11.22 -11.75
N LYS A 214 21.87 -12.03 -11.20
CA LYS A 214 21.18 -13.07 -11.97
C LYS A 214 19.94 -12.48 -12.63
N ILE A 215 19.73 -12.80 -13.90
CA ILE A 215 18.48 -12.48 -14.60
C ILE A 215 17.44 -13.56 -14.27
N ASP A 216 16.33 -13.15 -13.67
CA ASP A 216 15.25 -14.05 -13.24
C ASP A 216 14.25 -14.30 -14.36
N VAL A 217 13.91 -13.25 -15.11
CA VAL A 217 13.02 -13.32 -16.29
C VAL A 217 13.71 -12.61 -17.43
N TYR A 218 13.73 -13.25 -18.59
CA TYR A 218 14.17 -12.65 -19.84
C TYR A 218 13.17 -12.99 -20.95
N ARG A 219 12.26 -12.05 -21.24
CA ARG A 219 11.34 -12.13 -22.37
C ARG A 219 11.68 -11.05 -23.36
N THR A 220 11.88 -11.46 -24.60
CA THR A 220 12.16 -10.55 -25.68
C THR A 220 10.89 -10.25 -26.46
N ALA A 221 10.90 -9.11 -27.13
CA ALA A 221 9.84 -8.75 -28.06
C ALA A 221 9.89 -9.60 -29.33
N ALA A 222 8.76 -9.75 -30.00
CA ALA A 222 8.68 -10.47 -31.29
C ALA A 222 7.90 -9.66 -32.33
N GLY A 223 7.65 -10.25 -33.50
CA GLY A 223 6.75 -9.70 -34.51
C GLY A 223 7.42 -9.10 -35.75
N PHE A 224 6.59 -8.76 -36.74
CA PHE A 224 7.06 -8.32 -38.06
C PHE A 224 7.79 -6.97 -38.01
N GLY A 225 9.02 -6.94 -38.53
CA GLY A 225 9.86 -5.76 -38.54
C GLY A 225 10.66 -5.57 -37.25
N ILE A 226 10.75 -6.58 -36.38
CA ILE A 226 11.64 -6.60 -35.22
C ILE A 226 12.75 -7.63 -35.48
N ARG A 227 13.99 -7.20 -35.35
CA ARG A 227 15.19 -8.04 -35.31
C ARG A 227 15.83 -7.90 -33.93
N LEU A 228 16.25 -9.03 -33.38
CA LEU A 228 16.96 -9.09 -32.11
C LEU A 228 18.32 -9.75 -32.30
N ASP A 229 19.36 -9.08 -31.83
CA ASP A 229 20.71 -9.64 -31.76
C ASP A 229 21.06 -9.73 -30.26
N GLY A 230 20.91 -10.93 -29.67
CA GLY A 230 21.09 -11.18 -28.25
C GLY A 230 22.57 -11.17 -27.82
N GLY A 231 22.83 -10.58 -26.65
CA GLY A 231 24.11 -10.64 -25.93
C GLY A 231 24.03 -11.63 -24.76
N ASN A 232 24.29 -11.15 -23.54
CA ASN A 232 24.25 -11.96 -22.31
C ASN A 232 22.86 -12.03 -21.64
N GLY A 233 21.82 -11.59 -22.34
CA GLY A 233 20.44 -11.65 -21.85
C GLY A 233 19.78 -13.01 -22.13
N TYR A 234 19.61 -13.84 -21.10
CA TYR A 234 18.74 -15.02 -21.13
C TYR A 234 18.34 -15.39 -19.70
N THR A 235 17.22 -16.11 -19.54
CA THR A 235 16.72 -16.52 -18.22
C THR A 235 17.77 -17.37 -17.49
N GLY A 236 18.14 -16.94 -16.28
CA GLY A 236 19.16 -17.58 -15.46
C GLY A 236 20.61 -17.15 -15.74
N SER A 237 20.85 -16.23 -16.70
CA SER A 237 22.20 -15.70 -16.91
C SER A 237 22.67 -14.88 -15.71
N VAL A 238 23.99 -14.85 -15.48
CA VAL A 238 24.61 -14.03 -14.43
C VAL A 238 25.45 -12.95 -15.11
N ILE A 239 25.03 -11.70 -14.95
CA ILE A 239 25.71 -10.53 -15.50
C ILE A 239 26.90 -10.20 -14.61
N SER A 240 28.10 -10.26 -15.19
CA SER A 240 29.36 -9.98 -14.50
C SER A 240 29.80 -8.52 -14.70
N PRO A 241 30.59 -7.94 -13.78
CA PRO A 241 31.09 -6.57 -13.91
C PRO A 241 32.28 -6.41 -14.88
N TYR A 242 32.73 -7.50 -15.54
CA TYR A 242 34.00 -7.51 -16.29
C TYR A 242 33.86 -7.17 -17.78
N TYR A 243 32.64 -7.16 -18.32
CA TYR A 243 32.36 -6.91 -19.73
C TYR A 243 31.41 -5.70 -19.89
N ASP A 244 31.03 -5.39 -21.12
CA ASP A 244 30.00 -4.39 -21.37
C ASP A 244 28.64 -4.86 -20.84
N SER A 245 27.76 -3.90 -20.60
CA SER A 245 26.45 -4.10 -19.98
C SER A 245 25.36 -4.55 -20.97
N LEU A 246 25.73 -4.93 -22.21
CA LEU A 246 24.77 -5.21 -23.29
C LEU A 246 23.99 -6.52 -23.03
N LEU A 247 22.66 -6.40 -23.00
CA LEU A 247 21.75 -7.54 -22.94
C LEU A 247 21.26 -7.95 -24.32
N VAL A 248 20.74 -7.00 -25.10
CA VAL A 248 20.20 -7.23 -26.45
C VAL A 248 20.16 -5.96 -27.27
N LYS A 249 20.39 -6.10 -28.56
CA LYS A 249 20.14 -5.04 -29.54
C LYS A 249 18.77 -5.27 -30.17
N VAL A 250 17.91 -4.27 -30.06
CA VAL A 250 16.56 -4.27 -30.64
C VAL A 250 16.58 -3.40 -31.88
N THR A 251 16.42 -4.01 -33.06
CA THR A 251 16.32 -3.27 -34.32
C THR A 251 14.89 -3.33 -34.84
N ALA A 252 14.24 -2.17 -34.97
CA ALA A 252 12.90 -2.04 -35.52
C ALA A 252 12.95 -1.48 -36.93
N TRP A 253 12.12 -1.99 -37.84
CA TRP A 253 12.00 -1.54 -39.21
C TRP A 253 10.55 -1.31 -39.63
N SER A 254 10.35 -0.24 -40.39
CA SER A 254 9.10 -0.04 -41.13
C SER A 254 9.26 0.86 -42.36
N ARG A 255 8.15 1.07 -43.08
CA ARG A 255 8.10 1.90 -44.29
C ARG A 255 8.21 3.39 -44.00
N THR A 256 7.77 3.82 -42.81
CA THR A 256 7.88 5.21 -42.34
C THR A 256 8.70 5.24 -41.05
N PHE A 257 9.32 6.38 -40.76
CA PHE A 257 10.14 6.54 -39.56
C PHE A 257 9.28 6.46 -38.30
N GLU A 258 8.11 7.09 -38.32
CA GLU A 258 7.16 7.09 -37.21
C GLU A 258 6.72 5.67 -36.84
N ASP A 259 6.47 4.81 -37.83
CA ASP A 259 6.08 3.42 -37.56
C ASP A 259 7.27 2.57 -37.09
N ALA A 260 8.50 2.87 -37.54
CA ALA A 260 9.70 2.25 -36.99
C ALA A 260 9.89 2.62 -35.49
N ILE A 261 9.60 3.87 -35.11
CA ILE A 261 9.59 4.33 -33.72
C ILE A 261 8.53 3.59 -32.91
N GLN A 262 7.30 3.52 -33.41
CA GLN A 262 6.21 2.81 -32.73
C GLN A 262 6.54 1.34 -32.51
N LYS A 263 7.15 0.68 -33.49
CA LYS A 263 7.62 -0.71 -33.35
C LYS A 263 8.75 -0.85 -32.33
N ALA A 264 9.73 0.06 -32.32
CA ALA A 264 10.79 0.09 -31.31
C ALA A 264 10.22 0.29 -29.90
N GLN A 265 9.33 1.28 -29.72
CA GLN A 265 8.66 1.53 -28.45
C GLN A 265 7.85 0.32 -27.98
N ARG A 266 7.06 -0.29 -28.88
CA ARG A 266 6.29 -1.51 -28.57
C ARG A 266 7.22 -2.68 -28.20
N ALA A 267 8.34 -2.85 -28.90
CA ALA A 267 9.31 -3.89 -28.56
C ALA A 267 9.93 -3.67 -27.17
N LEU A 268 10.33 -2.44 -26.84
CA LEU A 268 10.87 -2.11 -25.53
C LEU A 268 9.82 -2.26 -24.40
N ARG A 269 8.53 -2.00 -24.66
CA ARG A 269 7.44 -2.21 -23.68
C ARG A 269 7.06 -3.68 -23.50
N GLU A 270 7.20 -4.50 -24.55
CA GLU A 270 6.86 -5.94 -24.54
C GLU A 270 7.95 -6.77 -23.85
N GLN A 271 9.21 -6.34 -23.92
CA GLN A 271 10.28 -7.06 -23.23
C GLN A 271 10.05 -7.01 -21.70
N VAL A 272 10.40 -8.12 -21.04
CA VAL A 272 10.36 -8.21 -19.58
C VAL A 272 11.70 -8.77 -19.13
N ILE A 273 12.46 -7.93 -18.43
CA ILE A 273 13.75 -8.29 -17.87
C ILE A 273 13.67 -8.01 -16.36
N SER A 274 13.87 -9.03 -15.54
CA SER A 274 13.87 -8.91 -14.08
C SER A 274 15.12 -9.55 -13.48
N GLY A 275 15.45 -9.16 -12.24
CA GLY A 275 16.67 -9.57 -11.53
C GLY A 275 17.84 -8.58 -11.67
N VAL A 276 17.83 -7.74 -12.72
CA VAL A 276 18.74 -6.61 -12.91
C VAL A 276 17.98 -5.40 -13.44
N LYS A 277 18.46 -4.19 -13.14
CA LYS A 277 17.95 -2.94 -13.73
C LYS A 277 18.33 -2.84 -15.21
N THR A 278 17.56 -2.09 -15.99
CA THR A 278 17.85 -1.83 -17.41
C THR A 278 17.61 -0.38 -17.80
N ASN A 279 18.11 0.01 -18.98
CA ASN A 279 17.94 1.35 -19.55
C ASN A 279 16.68 1.52 -20.43
N ASP A 280 15.75 0.56 -20.41
CA ASP A 280 14.57 0.51 -21.28
C ASP A 280 13.65 1.73 -21.16
N ALA A 281 13.36 2.19 -19.94
CA ALA A 281 12.54 3.37 -19.69
C ALA A 281 13.19 4.65 -20.24
N PHE A 282 14.52 4.77 -20.10
CA PHE A 282 15.27 5.87 -20.70
C PHE A 282 15.19 5.85 -22.23
N LEU A 283 15.32 4.68 -22.86
CA LEU A 283 15.16 4.53 -24.31
C LEU A 283 13.75 4.92 -24.77
N LEU A 284 12.71 4.55 -24.01
CA LEU A 284 11.33 4.95 -24.28
C LEU A 284 11.13 6.47 -24.21
N ASN A 285 11.74 7.14 -23.24
CA ASN A 285 11.73 8.60 -23.13
C ASN A 285 12.38 9.25 -24.35
N VAL A 286 13.55 8.76 -24.78
CA VAL A 286 14.25 9.25 -25.99
C VAL A 286 13.38 9.08 -27.24
N LEU A 287 12.81 7.89 -27.46
CA LEU A 287 11.97 7.60 -28.62
C LEU A 287 10.68 8.42 -28.65
N SER A 288 10.20 8.88 -27.49
CA SER A 288 8.98 9.69 -27.36
C SER A 288 9.25 11.20 -27.48
N HIS A 289 10.51 11.62 -27.41
CA HIS A 289 10.86 13.03 -27.33
C HIS A 289 10.66 13.75 -28.68
N PRO A 290 10.03 14.95 -28.72
CA PRO A 290 9.76 15.67 -29.96
C PRO A 290 10.99 15.93 -30.86
N LYS A 291 12.16 16.23 -30.27
CA LYS A 291 13.40 16.40 -31.04
C LYS A 291 13.83 15.13 -31.76
N PHE A 292 13.61 13.95 -31.18
CA PHE A 292 13.94 12.67 -31.81
C PHE A 292 12.96 12.37 -32.95
N LEU A 293 11.65 12.53 -32.70
CA LEU A 293 10.61 12.34 -33.71
C LEU A 293 10.84 13.17 -34.97
N ASN A 294 11.35 14.40 -34.81
CA ASN A 294 11.64 15.31 -35.91
C ASN A 294 13.06 15.16 -36.49
N GLY A 295 13.87 14.20 -36.03
CA GLY A 295 15.25 14.00 -36.50
C GLY A 295 16.21 15.15 -36.13
N GLN A 296 15.89 15.96 -35.12
CA GLN A 296 16.61 17.18 -34.73
C GLN A 296 17.65 16.96 -33.61
N CYS A 297 17.86 15.73 -33.15
CA CYS A 297 18.85 15.45 -32.11
C CYS A 297 20.29 15.70 -32.61
N ASP A 298 21.09 16.37 -31.79
CA ASP A 298 22.54 16.52 -31.94
C ASP A 298 23.29 15.67 -30.90
N THR A 299 24.62 15.59 -30.98
CA THR A 299 25.44 14.77 -30.07
C THR A 299 25.36 15.18 -28.59
N GLY A 300 24.87 16.37 -28.28
CA GLY A 300 24.62 16.84 -26.91
C GLY A 300 23.15 16.71 -26.47
N PHE A 301 22.28 16.10 -27.28
CA PHE A 301 20.84 16.02 -26.99
C PHE A 301 20.55 15.42 -25.60
N ILE A 302 21.15 14.28 -25.27
CA ILE A 302 20.91 13.60 -23.98
C ILE A 302 21.43 14.47 -22.81
N ASP A 303 22.62 15.06 -22.95
CA ASP A 303 23.23 15.87 -21.88
C ASP A 303 22.46 17.18 -21.61
N HIS A 304 21.74 17.71 -22.60
CA HIS A 304 20.97 18.96 -22.49
C HIS A 304 19.47 18.77 -22.23
N THR A 305 18.99 17.55 -22.01
CA THR A 305 17.56 17.24 -21.88
C THR A 305 17.29 16.47 -20.58
N PRO A 306 17.26 17.13 -19.41
CA PRO A 306 17.12 16.50 -18.09
C PRO A 306 15.85 15.66 -17.92
N GLU A 307 14.77 16.04 -18.61
CA GLU A 307 13.48 15.34 -18.57
C GLU A 307 13.55 13.90 -19.10
N LEU A 308 14.59 13.52 -19.85
CA LEU A 308 14.79 12.13 -20.27
C LEU A 308 15.06 11.19 -19.08
N PHE A 309 15.53 11.73 -17.95
CA PHE A 309 15.84 10.99 -16.73
C PHE A 309 14.70 10.96 -15.72
N ASP A 310 13.55 11.57 -16.04
CA ASP A 310 12.33 11.42 -15.26
C ASP A 310 11.71 10.04 -15.56
N ILE A 311 12.20 9.05 -14.82
CA ILE A 311 11.79 7.65 -14.97
C ILE A 311 10.94 7.30 -13.75
N THR A 312 9.64 7.22 -13.97
CA THR A 312 8.73 6.68 -12.96
C THR A 312 8.95 5.16 -12.87
N PRO A 313 9.29 4.60 -11.70
CA PRO A 313 9.37 3.15 -11.53
C PRO A 313 8.03 2.52 -11.88
N ARG A 314 8.04 1.48 -12.73
CA ARG A 314 6.84 0.69 -12.99
C ARG A 314 6.49 -0.10 -11.73
N GLU A 315 5.27 0.06 -11.21
CA GLU A 315 4.80 -0.77 -10.10
C GLU A 315 4.70 -2.24 -10.53
N ASP A 316 5.43 -3.11 -9.83
CA ASP A 316 5.39 -4.55 -10.05
C ASP A 316 4.39 -5.20 -9.07
N HIS A 317 3.11 -5.15 -9.42
CA HIS A 317 2.04 -5.76 -8.61
C HIS A 317 2.24 -7.26 -8.42
N GLU A 318 2.86 -7.95 -9.40
CA GLU A 318 3.10 -9.40 -9.33
C GLU A 318 4.04 -9.71 -8.15
N VAL A 319 5.19 -9.02 -8.09
CA VAL A 319 6.15 -9.16 -7.00
C VAL A 319 5.51 -8.87 -5.64
N LYS A 320 4.73 -7.80 -5.52
CA LYS A 320 4.06 -7.41 -4.27
C LYS A 320 3.07 -8.47 -3.77
N VAL A 321 2.25 -9.03 -4.67
CA VAL A 321 1.30 -10.12 -4.34
C VAL A 321 2.05 -11.40 -3.93
N LEU A 322 3.09 -11.78 -4.67
CA LEU A 322 3.89 -12.96 -4.34
C LEU A 322 4.63 -12.81 -3.00
N GLN A 323 5.14 -11.62 -2.69
CA GLN A 323 5.74 -11.31 -1.40
C GLN A 323 4.73 -11.50 -0.26
N TYR A 324 3.48 -11.03 -0.43
CA TYR A 324 2.43 -11.20 0.56
C TYR A 324 2.08 -12.68 0.78
N ILE A 325 1.78 -13.41 -0.29
CA ILE A 325 1.42 -14.84 -0.22
C ILE A 325 2.60 -15.65 0.34
N GLY A 326 3.82 -15.37 -0.12
CA GLY A 326 5.03 -16.01 0.37
C GLY A 326 5.24 -15.80 1.87
N ASN A 327 5.04 -14.56 2.36
CA ASN A 327 5.08 -14.27 3.80
C ASN A 327 4.00 -15.02 4.58
N LYS A 328 2.75 -15.03 4.08
CA LYS A 328 1.65 -15.75 4.72
C LYS A 328 1.95 -17.24 4.87
N VAL A 329 2.40 -17.86 3.78
CA VAL A 329 2.68 -19.30 3.75
C VAL A 329 3.88 -19.68 4.61
N VAL A 330 4.94 -18.88 4.63
CA VAL A 330 6.14 -19.17 5.42
C VAL A 330 5.96 -18.85 6.90
N ASN A 331 5.42 -17.68 7.23
CA ASN A 331 5.46 -17.14 8.60
C ASN A 331 4.17 -17.36 9.39
N GLU A 332 3.02 -17.50 8.73
CA GLU A 332 1.71 -17.57 9.40
C GLU A 332 1.08 -18.97 9.28
N SER A 333 0.71 -19.40 8.07
CA SER A 333 0.06 -20.71 7.88
C SER A 333 1.04 -21.89 7.89
N LYS A 334 2.34 -21.61 7.74
CA LYS A 334 3.43 -22.61 7.76
C LYS A 334 3.20 -23.75 6.76
N GLY A 335 2.67 -23.40 5.58
CA GLY A 335 2.36 -24.35 4.51
C GLY A 335 1.10 -25.19 4.75
N VAL A 336 0.28 -24.87 5.74
CA VAL A 336 -0.98 -25.57 6.02
C VAL A 336 -2.14 -24.58 6.04
N LYS A 337 -2.90 -24.54 4.95
CA LYS A 337 -4.17 -23.82 4.84
C LYS A 337 -5.34 -24.74 5.17
N ARG A 338 -6.35 -24.20 5.85
CA ARG A 338 -7.63 -24.88 6.08
C ARG A 338 -8.44 -24.91 4.79
N ASP A 339 -9.12 -26.02 4.55
CA ASP A 339 -10.06 -26.13 3.44
C ASP A 339 -11.41 -25.52 3.84
N TYR A 340 -11.96 -24.72 2.92
CA TYR A 340 -13.29 -24.13 3.05
C TYR A 340 -14.07 -24.43 1.78
N ASP A 341 -15.37 -24.63 1.93
CA ASP A 341 -16.27 -24.72 0.79
C ASP A 341 -16.33 -23.37 0.05
N VAL A 342 -16.55 -23.42 -1.27
CA VAL A 342 -16.74 -22.21 -2.07
C VAL A 342 -18.11 -21.62 -1.73
N PRO A 343 -18.20 -20.35 -1.26
CA PRO A 343 -19.47 -19.77 -0.87
C PRO A 343 -20.49 -19.72 -2.01
N ARG A 344 -21.72 -20.14 -1.73
CA ARG A 344 -22.85 -20.10 -2.68
C ARG A 344 -23.31 -18.66 -2.92
N VAL A 345 -22.76 -18.03 -3.96
CA VAL A 345 -23.22 -16.68 -4.38
C VAL A 345 -24.59 -16.79 -5.06
N PRO A 346 -25.66 -16.17 -4.52
CA PRO A 346 -26.99 -16.25 -5.10
C PRO A 346 -27.07 -15.57 -6.46
N LYS A 347 -27.80 -16.19 -7.39
CA LYS A 347 -28.14 -15.57 -8.67
C LYS A 347 -29.40 -14.71 -8.52
N ILE A 348 -29.38 -13.53 -9.14
CA ILE A 348 -30.52 -12.63 -9.26
C ILE A 348 -30.89 -12.42 -10.73
N PRO A 349 -32.12 -11.94 -11.05
CA PRO A 349 -32.46 -11.54 -12.40
C PRO A 349 -31.52 -10.42 -12.92
N GLU A 350 -31.24 -10.38 -14.23
CA GLU A 350 -30.32 -9.39 -14.83
C GLU A 350 -30.75 -7.92 -14.62
N HIS A 351 -32.06 -7.66 -14.55
CA HIS A 351 -32.63 -6.33 -14.36
C HIS A 351 -33.68 -6.34 -13.25
N PRO A 352 -33.27 -6.46 -11.98
CA PRO A 352 -34.20 -6.54 -10.88
C PRO A 352 -34.90 -5.18 -10.70
N LYS A 353 -36.22 -5.19 -10.51
CA LYS A 353 -36.94 -3.99 -10.07
C LYS A 353 -36.68 -3.80 -8.58
N LEU A 354 -35.74 -2.91 -8.25
CA LEU A 354 -35.41 -2.59 -6.88
C LEU A 354 -36.37 -1.53 -6.32
N SER A 355 -36.91 -1.81 -5.14
CA SER A 355 -37.69 -0.86 -4.33
C SER A 355 -37.11 -0.84 -2.91
N GLY A 356 -37.38 0.18 -2.10
CA GLY A 356 -36.88 0.20 -0.71
C GLY A 356 -36.89 1.58 -0.07
N THR A 357 -36.46 1.61 1.19
CA THR A 357 -36.52 2.80 2.06
C THR A 357 -35.66 3.96 1.58
N LYS A 358 -34.55 3.71 0.89
CA LYS A 358 -33.68 4.77 0.33
C LYS A 358 -34.44 5.65 -0.66
N LEU A 359 -35.31 5.07 -1.48
CA LEU A 359 -36.12 5.82 -2.43
C LEU A 359 -37.13 6.73 -1.73
N ILE A 360 -37.58 6.38 -0.53
CA ILE A 360 -38.45 7.24 0.28
C ILE A 360 -37.66 8.44 0.80
N LEU A 361 -36.47 8.19 1.36
CA LEU A 361 -35.56 9.23 1.81
C LEU A 361 -35.22 10.22 0.69
N ASP A 362 -34.86 9.73 -0.49
CA ASP A 362 -34.48 10.57 -1.63
C ASP A 362 -35.63 11.44 -2.16
N ARG A 363 -36.87 10.92 -2.11
CA ARG A 363 -38.04 11.61 -2.66
C ARG A 363 -38.72 12.53 -1.66
N LYS A 364 -38.71 12.19 -0.37
CA LYS A 364 -39.52 12.84 0.67
C LYS A 364 -38.70 13.35 1.86
N GLY A 365 -37.39 13.14 1.87
CA GLY A 365 -36.49 13.52 2.97
C GLY A 365 -36.71 12.71 4.25
N PRO A 366 -35.94 13.01 5.31
CA PRO A 366 -35.99 12.30 6.60
C PRO A 366 -37.38 12.27 7.23
N GLN A 367 -38.10 13.39 7.21
CA GLN A 367 -39.47 13.45 7.76
C GLN A 367 -40.42 12.52 7.00
N GLY A 368 -40.28 12.42 5.68
CA GLY A 368 -41.07 11.48 4.89
C GLY A 368 -40.82 10.01 5.25
N VAL A 369 -39.60 9.67 5.70
CA VAL A 369 -39.30 8.34 6.25
C VAL A 369 -39.97 8.18 7.62
N VAL A 370 -39.87 9.17 8.50
CA VAL A 370 -40.54 9.15 9.83
C VAL A 370 -42.04 8.92 9.69
N ASP A 371 -42.70 9.67 8.81
CA ASP A 371 -44.13 9.55 8.56
C ASP A 371 -44.48 8.16 7.98
N TRP A 372 -43.64 7.63 7.10
CA TRP A 372 -43.81 6.29 6.56
C TRP A 372 -43.68 5.21 7.63
N VAL A 373 -42.68 5.31 8.53
CA VAL A 373 -42.48 4.39 9.66
C VAL A 373 -43.70 4.41 10.57
N LYS A 374 -44.20 5.59 10.96
CA LYS A 374 -45.37 5.74 11.84
C LYS A 374 -46.67 5.20 11.21
N ALA A 375 -46.74 5.14 9.88
CA ALA A 375 -47.87 4.57 9.16
C ALA A 375 -47.83 3.02 9.09
N GLN A 376 -46.72 2.38 9.48
CA GLN A 376 -46.62 0.92 9.44
C GLN A 376 -47.22 0.29 10.69
N ASN A 377 -48.07 -0.71 10.49
CA ASN A 377 -48.45 -1.64 11.58
C ASN A 377 -47.51 -2.86 11.67
N LYS A 378 -46.63 -3.06 10.67
CA LYS A 378 -45.61 -4.11 10.69
C LYS A 378 -44.44 -3.74 11.61
N LEU A 379 -43.75 -4.74 12.17
CA LEU A 379 -42.40 -4.51 12.70
C LEU A 379 -41.42 -4.36 11.54
N LEU A 380 -40.69 -3.24 11.51
CA LEU A 380 -39.60 -3.02 10.57
C LEU A 380 -38.29 -3.60 11.12
N LEU A 381 -37.43 -4.12 10.25
CA LEU A 381 -36.16 -4.72 10.66
C LEU A 381 -34.97 -4.03 10.00
N SER A 382 -33.93 -3.75 10.79
CA SER A 382 -32.60 -3.42 10.28
C SER A 382 -31.71 -4.66 10.35
N ASP A 383 -30.95 -4.91 9.29
CA ASP A 383 -29.95 -5.98 9.28
C ASP A 383 -28.59 -5.45 9.75
N THR A 384 -27.98 -6.12 10.72
CA THR A 384 -26.67 -5.76 11.28
C THR A 384 -25.53 -6.67 10.83
N THR A 385 -25.80 -7.60 9.89
CA THR A 385 -24.85 -8.64 9.46
C THR A 385 -23.52 -8.08 8.98
N MET A 386 -23.54 -6.95 8.25
CA MET A 386 -22.35 -6.30 7.68
C MET A 386 -21.62 -5.37 8.67
N ARG A 387 -22.08 -5.21 9.92
CA ARG A 387 -21.44 -4.37 10.94
C ARG A 387 -21.39 -5.04 12.30
N ASP A 388 -22.49 -5.01 13.06
CA ASP A 388 -22.45 -5.41 14.47
C ASP A 388 -22.35 -6.91 14.70
N ALA A 389 -22.93 -7.70 13.79
CA ALA A 389 -22.89 -9.14 13.91
C ALA A 389 -21.46 -9.67 13.86
N HIS A 390 -20.71 -9.32 12.82
CA HIS A 390 -19.31 -9.74 12.68
C HIS A 390 -18.37 -8.99 13.64
N GLN A 391 -18.72 -7.78 14.06
CA GLN A 391 -18.03 -7.10 15.17
C GLN A 391 -18.12 -7.91 16.47
N SER A 392 -19.28 -8.53 16.74
CA SER A 392 -19.54 -9.30 17.95
C SER A 392 -19.01 -10.73 17.87
N LEU A 393 -19.18 -11.38 16.71
CA LEU A 393 -18.86 -12.79 16.49
C LEU A 393 -17.41 -13.01 16.09
N THR A 394 -16.88 -12.24 15.14
CA THR A 394 -15.60 -12.53 14.45
C THR A 394 -14.65 -11.33 14.51
N ALA A 395 -14.64 -10.62 15.64
CA ALA A 395 -13.76 -9.47 15.89
C ALA A 395 -13.71 -8.43 14.75
N THR A 396 -14.84 -8.19 14.08
CA THR A 396 -14.98 -7.21 12.98
C THR A 396 -14.18 -7.56 11.72
N ARG A 397 -13.81 -8.83 11.52
CA ARG A 397 -12.87 -9.24 10.45
C ARG A 397 -13.48 -9.50 9.08
N ILE A 398 -14.81 -9.50 8.92
CA ILE A 398 -15.40 -9.73 7.60
C ILE A 398 -14.94 -8.65 6.60
N ARG A 399 -14.43 -9.11 5.46
CA ARG A 399 -13.78 -8.30 4.44
C ARG A 399 -14.76 -7.77 3.39
N THR A 400 -14.36 -6.69 2.74
CA THR A 400 -15.15 -6.01 1.70
C THR A 400 -15.51 -6.96 0.56
N VAL A 401 -14.59 -7.81 0.11
CA VAL A 401 -14.84 -8.75 -1.00
C VAL A 401 -16.02 -9.70 -0.74
N ASP A 402 -16.20 -10.16 0.51
CA ASP A 402 -17.30 -11.07 0.85
C ASP A 402 -18.62 -10.31 0.99
N MET A 403 -18.58 -9.07 1.51
CA MET A 403 -19.78 -8.21 1.52
C MET A 403 -20.25 -7.86 0.11
N LEU A 404 -19.32 -7.60 -0.81
CA LEU A 404 -19.64 -7.22 -2.20
C LEU A 404 -20.23 -8.37 -3.02
N ARG A 405 -19.82 -9.61 -2.74
CA ARG A 405 -20.34 -10.81 -3.42
C ARG A 405 -21.82 -11.04 -3.18
N ILE A 406 -22.32 -10.70 -2.00
CA ILE A 406 -23.73 -10.87 -1.63
C ILE A 406 -24.55 -9.59 -1.81
N ALA A 407 -23.91 -8.44 -1.98
CA ALA A 407 -24.56 -7.12 -1.99
C ALA A 407 -25.79 -7.03 -2.91
N GLU A 408 -25.70 -7.44 -4.16
CA GLU A 408 -26.82 -7.35 -5.12
C GLU A 408 -27.98 -8.29 -4.74
N ALA A 409 -27.67 -9.47 -4.20
CA ALA A 409 -28.68 -10.39 -3.68
C ALA A 409 -29.34 -9.82 -2.41
N THR A 410 -28.58 -9.18 -1.51
CA THR A 410 -29.13 -8.46 -0.36
C THR A 410 -30.04 -7.32 -0.81
N ALA A 411 -29.64 -6.55 -1.82
CA ALA A 411 -30.45 -5.47 -2.39
C ALA A 411 -31.80 -5.98 -2.94
N TYR A 412 -31.80 -7.16 -3.55
CA TYR A 412 -32.99 -7.77 -4.16
C TYR A 412 -33.88 -8.50 -3.14
N TYR A 413 -33.34 -9.48 -2.43
CA TYR A 413 -34.08 -10.33 -1.49
C TYR A 413 -34.40 -9.62 -0.17
N GLY A 414 -33.56 -8.66 0.24
CA GLY A 414 -33.69 -7.87 1.47
C GLY A 414 -34.37 -6.51 1.28
N GLN A 415 -35.02 -6.25 0.15
CA GLN A 415 -35.56 -4.92 -0.19
C GLN A 415 -36.60 -4.35 0.80
N GLU A 416 -37.22 -5.19 1.63
CA GLU A 416 -38.18 -4.82 2.68
C GLU A 416 -37.54 -4.39 4.01
N LEU A 417 -36.21 -4.50 4.12
CA LEU A 417 -35.46 -4.06 5.30
C LEU A 417 -35.53 -2.53 5.44
N PHE A 418 -35.61 -2.07 6.69
CA PHE A 418 -35.55 -0.64 7.01
C PHE A 418 -34.19 -0.06 6.61
N SER A 419 -33.12 -0.70 7.07
CA SER A 419 -31.75 -0.30 6.79
C SER A 419 -30.80 -1.50 6.83
N LEU A 420 -29.63 -1.35 6.23
CA LEU A 420 -28.47 -2.20 6.47
C LEU A 420 -27.47 -1.43 7.33
N GLU A 421 -27.22 -1.90 8.54
CA GLU A 421 -26.12 -1.39 9.33
C GLU A 421 -24.82 -2.04 8.83
N MET A 422 -24.02 -1.24 8.12
CA MET A 422 -22.84 -1.74 7.39
C MET A 422 -21.57 -0.92 7.65
N TRP A 423 -21.64 0.09 8.53
CA TRP A 423 -20.53 1.02 8.77
C TRP A 423 -20.47 1.59 10.18
N GLY A 424 -19.36 2.25 10.50
CA GLY A 424 -19.12 2.79 11.84
C GLY A 424 -18.82 1.70 12.88
N GLY A 425 -18.94 2.03 14.16
CA GLY A 425 -18.42 1.17 15.22
C GLY A 425 -16.92 0.86 15.01
N ALA A 426 -16.51 -0.40 15.15
CA ALA A 426 -15.11 -0.78 14.99
C ALA A 426 -14.67 -0.98 13.53
N THR A 427 -15.60 -0.98 12.56
CA THR A 427 -15.31 -1.32 11.16
C THR A 427 -14.29 -0.38 10.53
N PHE A 428 -14.30 0.90 10.88
CA PHE A 428 -13.44 1.92 10.29
C PHE A 428 -11.94 1.68 10.61
N ASP A 429 -11.61 1.53 11.89
CA ASP A 429 -10.24 1.23 12.35
C ASP A 429 -9.80 -0.17 11.91
N VAL A 430 -10.67 -1.18 12.04
CA VAL A 430 -10.32 -2.57 11.73
C VAL A 430 -10.04 -2.77 10.23
N ALA A 431 -10.81 -2.11 9.35
CA ALA A 431 -10.58 -2.15 7.91
C ALA A 431 -9.15 -1.71 7.56
N TYR A 432 -8.71 -0.55 8.05
CA TYR A 432 -7.35 -0.07 7.81
C TYR A 432 -6.28 -0.91 8.53
N ARG A 433 -6.48 -1.16 9.84
CA ARG A 433 -5.45 -1.73 10.70
C ARG A 433 -5.16 -3.20 10.44
N PHE A 434 -6.20 -4.00 10.22
CA PHE A 434 -6.10 -5.46 10.20
C PHE A 434 -6.46 -6.08 8.87
N LEU A 435 -7.31 -5.43 8.08
CA LEU A 435 -7.73 -5.92 6.77
C LEU A 435 -6.99 -5.22 5.62
N HIS A 436 -6.27 -4.13 5.94
CA HIS A 436 -5.51 -3.30 5.02
C HIS A 436 -6.33 -2.85 3.80
N GLU A 437 -7.60 -2.52 4.03
CA GLU A 437 -8.54 -2.03 3.02
C GLU A 437 -9.23 -0.75 3.50
N SER A 438 -9.68 0.09 2.57
CA SER A 438 -10.32 1.35 2.91
C SER A 438 -11.79 1.11 3.29
N PRO A 439 -12.25 1.57 4.48
CA PRO A 439 -13.66 1.54 4.80
C PRO A 439 -14.47 2.43 3.86
N TRP A 440 -13.89 3.52 3.32
CA TRP A 440 -14.58 4.42 2.39
C TRP A 440 -14.88 3.72 1.07
N GLU A 441 -13.90 3.02 0.50
CA GLU A 441 -14.09 2.20 -0.70
C GLU A 441 -15.16 1.11 -0.46
N ARG A 442 -15.18 0.50 0.74
CA ARG A 442 -16.23 -0.44 1.13
C ARG A 442 -17.62 0.21 1.09
N LEU A 443 -17.77 1.40 1.65
CA LEU A 443 -19.04 2.14 1.66
C LEU A 443 -19.51 2.45 0.24
N GLU A 444 -18.66 3.04 -0.57
CA GLU A 444 -19.01 3.49 -1.93
C GLU A 444 -19.38 2.30 -2.83
N GLN A 445 -18.60 1.22 -2.78
CA GLN A 445 -18.87 0.02 -3.57
C GLN A 445 -20.16 -0.70 -3.12
N LEU A 446 -20.42 -0.79 -1.81
CA LEU A 446 -21.68 -1.34 -1.29
C LEU A 446 -22.86 -0.45 -1.64
N ARG A 447 -22.72 0.88 -1.55
CA ARG A 447 -23.76 1.85 -1.94
C ARG A 447 -24.14 1.69 -3.41
N GLN A 448 -23.16 1.48 -4.29
CA GLN A 448 -23.39 1.25 -5.71
C GLN A 448 -24.17 -0.05 -5.96
N LYS A 449 -23.80 -1.15 -5.29
CA LYS A 449 -24.45 -2.47 -5.45
C LYS A 449 -25.79 -2.61 -4.73
N ILE A 450 -26.02 -1.79 -3.70
CA ILE A 450 -27.25 -1.78 -2.91
C ILE A 450 -27.85 -0.38 -3.01
N PRO A 451 -28.55 -0.01 -4.10
CA PRO A 451 -29.02 1.38 -4.30
C PRO A 451 -30.37 1.70 -3.64
N ASN A 452 -31.10 0.70 -3.14
CA ASN A 452 -32.51 0.81 -2.75
C ASN A 452 -32.77 0.73 -1.23
N ILE A 453 -31.84 0.19 -0.46
CA ILE A 453 -31.95 0.10 1.01
C ILE A 453 -31.13 1.24 1.64
N MET A 454 -31.62 1.82 2.74
CA MET A 454 -30.86 2.82 3.49
C MET A 454 -29.62 2.20 4.13
N LEU A 455 -28.47 2.86 4.04
CA LEU A 455 -27.25 2.45 4.73
C LEU A 455 -27.16 3.15 6.09
N GLN A 456 -27.04 2.37 7.15
CA GLN A 456 -26.94 2.84 8.53
C GLN A 456 -25.52 2.69 9.06
N MET A 457 -25.08 3.66 9.86
CA MET A 457 -23.84 3.56 10.62
C MET A 457 -24.04 3.83 12.10
N LEU A 458 -23.17 3.23 12.92
CA LEU A 458 -23.02 3.58 14.34
C LEU A 458 -21.97 4.68 14.52
N LEU A 459 -22.37 5.82 15.07
CA LEU A 459 -21.52 6.99 15.28
C LEU A 459 -21.49 7.37 16.77
N ARG A 460 -20.29 7.54 17.34
CA ARG A 460 -20.14 8.10 18.69
C ARG A 460 -20.12 9.63 18.61
N GLY A 461 -21.00 10.30 19.33
CA GLY A 461 -21.27 11.74 19.17
C GLY A 461 -20.00 12.62 19.21
N ALA A 462 -19.19 12.50 20.26
CA ALA A 462 -18.02 13.35 20.47
C ALA A 462 -16.76 12.90 19.70
N ASN A 463 -16.79 11.74 19.04
CA ASN A 463 -15.59 11.08 18.53
C ASN A 463 -15.73 10.53 17.11
N ALA A 464 -16.90 10.67 16.49
CA ALA A 464 -17.28 9.99 15.26
C ALA A 464 -17.04 8.48 15.33
N VAL A 465 -15.97 7.99 14.70
CA VAL A 465 -15.56 6.57 14.68
C VAL A 465 -14.23 6.32 15.39
N GLY A 466 -13.62 7.35 15.98
CA GLY A 466 -12.30 7.27 16.62
C GLY A 466 -12.31 6.80 18.09
N TYR A 467 -11.14 6.76 18.74
CA TYR A 467 -10.99 6.36 20.15
C TYR A 467 -10.73 7.52 21.13
N THR A 468 -10.39 8.71 20.64
CA THR A 468 -10.19 9.93 21.45
C THR A 468 -11.21 10.99 21.06
N ASN A 469 -11.34 12.09 21.80
CA ASN A 469 -12.17 13.20 21.35
C ASN A 469 -11.50 13.94 20.22
N TYR A 470 -12.32 14.52 19.36
CA TYR A 470 -11.87 15.37 18.27
C TYR A 470 -12.57 16.73 18.37
N PRO A 471 -11.93 17.80 17.88
CA PRO A 471 -12.58 19.09 17.76
C PRO A 471 -13.77 19.00 16.80
N ASP A 472 -14.73 19.91 16.98
CA ASP A 472 -16.02 19.87 16.27
C ASP A 472 -15.87 19.89 14.74
N ASN A 473 -14.85 20.54 14.20
CA ASN A 473 -14.63 20.60 12.75
C ASN A 473 -14.36 19.23 12.15
N VAL A 474 -13.71 18.31 12.88
CA VAL A 474 -13.46 16.93 12.45
C VAL A 474 -14.75 16.12 12.45
N VAL A 475 -15.50 16.16 13.56
CA VAL A 475 -16.78 15.43 13.67
C VAL A 475 -17.75 15.89 12.59
N ARG A 476 -17.85 17.21 12.37
CA ARG A 476 -18.74 17.78 11.36
C ARG A 476 -18.32 17.41 9.94
N ALA A 477 -17.03 17.54 9.62
CA ALA A 477 -16.52 17.16 8.30
C ALA A 477 -16.71 15.66 8.03
N PHE A 478 -16.48 14.80 9.03
CA PHE A 478 -16.73 13.36 8.90
C PHE A 478 -18.18 13.03 8.59
N ILE A 479 -19.15 13.66 9.28
CA ILE A 479 -20.58 13.43 9.03
C ILE A 479 -20.97 13.87 7.62
N ARG A 480 -20.47 15.02 7.15
CA ARG A 480 -20.71 15.50 5.77
C ARG A 480 -20.18 14.50 4.75
N GLU A 481 -18.95 14.04 4.94
CA GLU A 481 -18.30 13.14 3.99
C GLU A 481 -18.96 11.75 3.99
N ALA A 482 -19.30 11.21 5.16
CA ALA A 482 -20.05 9.96 5.28
C ALA A 482 -21.44 10.06 4.61
N ALA A 483 -22.14 11.19 4.79
CA ALA A 483 -23.44 11.43 4.16
C ALA A 483 -23.34 11.58 2.64
N ALA A 484 -22.24 12.16 2.13
CA ALA A 484 -21.96 12.29 0.71
C ALA A 484 -21.60 10.95 0.07
N ALA A 485 -20.79 10.14 0.74
CA ALA A 485 -20.36 8.82 0.27
C ALA A 485 -21.49 7.76 0.28
N GLY A 486 -22.52 7.93 1.11
CA GLY A 486 -23.75 7.15 0.99
C GLY A 486 -24.44 6.71 2.28
N ILE A 487 -24.00 7.17 3.45
CA ILE A 487 -24.70 6.91 4.71
C ILE A 487 -26.00 7.71 4.78
N ASP A 488 -27.08 7.00 5.13
CA ASP A 488 -28.45 7.52 5.17
C ASP A 488 -28.97 7.70 6.59
N VAL A 489 -28.58 6.80 7.50
CA VAL A 489 -28.99 6.79 8.91
C VAL A 489 -27.75 6.84 9.80
N PHE A 490 -27.65 7.88 10.61
CA PHE A 490 -26.61 8.01 11.62
C PHE A 490 -27.22 7.67 12.98
N ARG A 491 -26.84 6.51 13.50
CA ARG A 491 -27.16 6.10 14.87
C ARG A 491 -26.14 6.71 15.83
N ILE A 492 -26.53 7.80 16.48
CA ILE A 492 -25.67 8.64 17.32
C ILE A 492 -25.85 8.25 18.78
N PHE A 493 -24.78 7.87 19.44
CA PHE A 493 -24.80 7.54 20.87
C PHE A 493 -23.64 8.21 21.62
N ASP A 494 -23.79 8.30 22.93
CA ASP A 494 -22.73 8.66 23.86
C ASP A 494 -22.51 7.52 24.86
N SER A 495 -21.25 7.24 25.21
CA SER A 495 -20.91 6.08 26.04
C SER A 495 -21.38 6.18 27.49
N LEU A 496 -21.78 7.37 27.93
CA LEU A 496 -22.30 7.68 29.26
C LEU A 496 -23.74 8.22 29.22
N ASN A 497 -24.40 8.13 28.05
CA ASN A 497 -25.69 8.80 27.77
C ASN A 497 -25.66 10.32 28.04
N TRP A 498 -24.50 10.95 27.85
CA TRP A 498 -24.36 12.38 28.06
C TRP A 498 -24.80 13.17 26.83
N LEU A 499 -25.97 13.81 26.91
CA LEU A 499 -26.60 14.50 25.78
C LEU A 499 -25.72 15.56 25.11
N LYS A 500 -24.96 16.33 25.90
CA LYS A 500 -23.99 17.31 25.37
C LYS A 500 -22.96 16.68 24.44
N GLY A 501 -22.57 15.43 24.71
CA GLY A 501 -21.64 14.66 23.86
C GLY A 501 -22.21 14.35 22.47
N MET A 502 -23.53 14.43 22.28
CA MET A 502 -24.21 14.11 21.02
C MET A 502 -24.65 15.33 20.21
N GLU A 503 -24.72 16.52 20.83
CA GLU A 503 -25.25 17.75 20.22
C GLU A 503 -24.65 18.06 18.85
N VAL A 504 -23.32 18.05 18.73
CA VAL A 504 -22.61 18.37 17.48
C VAL A 504 -22.94 17.40 16.36
N ALA A 505 -22.99 16.10 16.69
CA ALA A 505 -23.26 15.06 15.71
C ALA A 505 -24.72 15.07 15.25
N ILE A 506 -25.67 15.28 16.17
CA ILE A 506 -27.10 15.40 15.84
C ILE A 506 -27.30 16.62 14.95
N ASP A 507 -26.83 17.79 15.38
CA ASP A 507 -26.95 19.05 14.63
C ASP A 507 -26.38 18.94 13.20
N GLU A 508 -25.18 18.37 13.04
CA GLU A 508 -24.60 18.22 11.70
C GLU A 508 -25.36 17.19 10.84
N THR A 509 -25.82 16.08 11.43
CA THR A 509 -26.60 15.08 10.69
C THR A 509 -27.92 15.66 10.18
N LEU A 510 -28.58 16.50 10.98
CA LEU A 510 -29.80 17.20 10.55
C LEU A 510 -29.50 18.12 9.35
N LYS A 511 -28.35 18.80 9.35
CA LYS A 511 -27.92 19.69 8.26
C LYS A 511 -27.59 18.97 6.96
N THR A 512 -27.17 17.69 7.00
CA THR A 512 -26.92 16.90 5.78
C THR A 512 -28.19 16.37 5.13
N GLY A 513 -29.36 16.53 5.77
CA GLY A 513 -30.62 15.98 5.26
C GLY A 513 -30.71 14.45 5.39
N ARG A 514 -29.93 13.86 6.31
CA ARG A 514 -29.94 12.43 6.63
C ARG A 514 -30.71 12.16 7.93
N LEU A 515 -30.98 10.89 8.23
CA LEU A 515 -31.71 10.50 9.44
C LEU A 515 -30.78 10.47 10.65
N ALA A 516 -30.94 11.46 11.53
CA ALA A 516 -30.42 11.39 12.90
C ALA A 516 -31.27 10.46 13.78
N GLU A 517 -30.74 9.28 14.10
CA GLU A 517 -31.25 8.41 15.16
C GLU A 517 -30.43 8.66 16.43
N ALA A 518 -31.03 9.27 17.46
CA ALA A 518 -30.32 9.54 18.71
C ALA A 518 -30.61 8.44 19.73
N CYS A 519 -29.54 7.87 20.31
CA CYS A 519 -29.64 6.70 21.15
C CYS A 519 -29.51 7.00 22.64
N VAL A 520 -30.31 6.29 23.42
CA VAL A 520 -30.05 6.05 24.85
C VAL A 520 -29.57 4.62 25.03
N CYS A 521 -28.40 4.44 25.63
CA CYS A 521 -27.86 3.12 25.96
C CYS A 521 -28.58 2.56 27.19
N TYR A 522 -29.02 1.30 27.10
CA TYR A 522 -29.72 0.61 28.18
C TYR A 522 -28.73 -0.09 29.13
N THR A 523 -28.92 0.04 30.43
CA THR A 523 -28.13 -0.61 31.48
C THR A 523 -28.99 -0.82 32.72
N GLY A 524 -28.65 -1.78 33.57
CA GLY A 524 -29.47 -2.12 34.72
C GLY A 524 -30.77 -2.82 34.35
N ASP A 525 -31.76 -2.69 35.22
CA ASP A 525 -33.06 -3.36 35.09
C ASP A 525 -34.17 -2.45 35.62
N ILE A 526 -35.00 -1.90 34.73
CA ILE A 526 -36.11 -1.00 35.10
C ILE A 526 -37.25 -1.69 35.88
N LEU A 527 -37.14 -3.00 36.09
CA LEU A 527 -38.02 -3.79 36.95
C LEU A 527 -37.41 -4.08 38.33
N ASP A 528 -36.13 -3.76 38.57
CA ASP A 528 -35.48 -3.92 39.87
C ASP A 528 -35.49 -2.58 40.64
N ASP A 529 -36.49 -2.41 41.51
CA ASP A 529 -36.65 -1.22 42.33
C ASP A 529 -35.50 -1.00 43.34
N ARG A 530 -34.58 -1.96 43.51
CA ARG A 530 -33.38 -1.81 44.35
C ARG A 530 -32.24 -1.07 43.65
N ARG A 531 -32.32 -0.87 42.33
CA ARG A 531 -31.31 -0.19 41.50
C ARG A 531 -31.98 0.93 40.70
N ASP A 532 -32.33 2.02 41.39
CA ASP A 532 -33.18 3.10 40.89
C ASP A 532 -32.44 4.20 40.08
N LYS A 533 -31.10 4.14 39.99
CA LYS A 533 -30.30 5.09 39.22
C LYS A 533 -30.71 5.17 37.74
N TYR A 534 -30.91 4.02 37.10
CA TYR A 534 -31.36 3.91 35.70
C TYR A 534 -32.81 3.44 35.65
N SER A 535 -33.70 4.21 36.27
CA SER A 535 -35.13 3.91 36.34
C SER A 535 -35.86 4.14 35.01
N LEU A 536 -37.14 3.74 34.94
CA LEU A 536 -38.00 4.05 33.80
C LEU A 536 -38.09 5.56 33.53
N ASP A 537 -38.17 6.38 34.58
CA ASP A 537 -38.24 7.84 34.48
C ASP A 537 -36.96 8.44 33.88
N TYR A 538 -35.79 7.88 34.20
CA TYR A 538 -34.52 8.26 33.55
C TYR A 538 -34.60 8.10 32.02
N TYR A 539 -35.06 6.94 31.54
CA TYR A 539 -35.18 6.68 30.10
C TYR A 539 -36.22 7.58 29.42
N VAL A 540 -37.38 7.80 30.05
CA VAL A 540 -38.43 8.68 29.51
C VAL A 540 -37.96 10.13 29.42
N ARG A 541 -37.30 10.66 30.45
CA ARG A 541 -36.76 12.03 30.42
C ARG A 541 -35.69 12.20 29.36
N THR A 542 -34.75 11.25 29.30
CA THR A 542 -33.68 11.26 28.29
C THR A 542 -34.26 11.22 26.87
N ALA A 543 -35.27 10.39 26.63
CA ALA A 543 -35.97 10.30 25.35
C ALA A 543 -36.65 11.62 24.94
N LYS A 544 -37.34 12.29 25.87
CA LYS A 544 -37.95 13.61 25.62
C LYS A 544 -36.91 14.67 25.28
N ASP A 545 -35.75 14.65 25.94
CA ASP A 545 -34.70 15.62 25.66
C ASP A 545 -34.03 15.34 24.30
N LEU A 546 -33.85 14.08 23.92
CA LEU A 546 -33.40 13.70 22.57
C LEU A 546 -34.38 14.11 21.47
N GLU A 547 -35.68 13.97 21.70
CA GLU A 547 -36.71 14.46 20.77
C GLU A 547 -36.64 15.98 20.61
N LYS A 548 -36.47 16.75 21.69
CA LYS A 548 -36.30 18.21 21.64
C LYS A 548 -35.04 18.63 20.89
N MET A 549 -34.00 17.80 20.86
CA MET A 549 -32.78 18.03 20.08
C MET A 549 -32.99 17.82 18.57
N GLY A 550 -34.19 17.41 18.15
CA GLY A 550 -34.54 17.23 16.73
C GLY A 550 -34.24 15.84 16.18
N ALA A 551 -34.00 14.83 17.04
CA ALA A 551 -33.82 13.46 16.58
C ALA A 551 -35.05 12.99 15.79
N HIS A 552 -34.83 12.35 14.63
CA HIS A 552 -35.91 11.81 13.81
C HIS A 552 -36.44 10.49 14.38
N ILE A 553 -35.57 9.71 15.02
CA ILE A 553 -35.83 8.39 15.59
C ILE A 553 -35.12 8.31 16.94
N LEU A 554 -35.78 7.74 17.95
CA LEU A 554 -35.15 7.36 19.21
C LEU A 554 -34.58 5.95 19.09
N GLY A 555 -33.29 5.79 19.29
CA GLY A 555 -32.67 4.47 19.44
C GLY A 555 -32.60 4.03 20.90
N ILE A 556 -33.01 2.79 21.19
CA ILE A 556 -32.71 2.12 22.47
C ILE A 556 -31.57 1.15 22.23
N LYS A 557 -30.36 1.50 22.69
CA LYS A 557 -29.17 0.68 22.47
C LYS A 557 -28.88 -0.20 23.69
N ASP A 558 -29.41 -1.41 23.69
CA ASP A 558 -29.05 -2.45 24.66
C ASP A 558 -27.82 -3.24 24.19
N MET A 559 -26.64 -2.63 24.37
CA MET A 559 -25.34 -3.14 23.90
C MET A 559 -24.88 -4.47 24.53
N ALA A 560 -25.52 -4.91 25.62
CA ALA A 560 -25.16 -6.13 26.32
C ALA A 560 -26.26 -7.21 26.29
N GLY A 561 -27.49 -6.87 25.87
CA GLY A 561 -28.62 -7.80 25.91
C GLY A 561 -29.21 -7.94 27.32
N LEU A 562 -29.30 -6.81 28.04
CA LEU A 562 -29.81 -6.72 29.42
C LEU A 562 -31.33 -6.52 29.48
N LEU A 563 -31.93 -5.99 28.41
CA LEU A 563 -33.35 -5.68 28.35
C LEU A 563 -34.16 -6.98 28.29
N LYS A 564 -34.66 -7.40 29.45
CA LYS A 564 -35.52 -8.57 29.58
C LYS A 564 -36.85 -8.37 28.84
N PRO A 565 -37.53 -9.44 28.38
CA PRO A 565 -38.74 -9.29 27.57
C PRO A 565 -39.85 -8.46 28.22
N TYR A 566 -40.12 -8.66 29.52
CA TYR A 566 -41.13 -7.87 30.23
C TYR A 566 -40.68 -6.42 30.53
N ALA A 567 -39.37 -6.19 30.67
CA ALA A 567 -38.82 -4.85 30.79
C ALA A 567 -39.00 -4.09 29.46
N ALA A 568 -38.80 -4.76 28.32
CA ALA A 568 -39.08 -4.18 27.00
C ALA A 568 -40.54 -3.74 26.87
N VAL A 569 -41.50 -4.54 27.31
CA VAL A 569 -42.93 -4.13 27.28
C VAL A 569 -43.16 -2.85 28.07
N LYS A 570 -42.65 -2.79 29.31
CA LYS A 570 -42.83 -1.62 30.19
C LYS A 570 -42.15 -0.38 29.61
N LEU A 571 -40.91 -0.52 29.14
CA LEU A 571 -40.12 0.57 28.56
C LEU A 571 -40.76 1.11 27.29
N ILE A 572 -41.04 0.25 26.32
CA ILE A 572 -41.55 0.65 25.00
C ILE A 572 -42.94 1.29 25.14
N ARG A 573 -43.85 0.73 25.95
CA ARG A 573 -45.17 1.35 26.17
C ARG A 573 -45.07 2.74 26.77
N ALA A 574 -44.22 2.92 27.79
CA ALA A 574 -44.02 4.23 28.39
C ALA A 574 -43.45 5.22 27.37
N LEU A 575 -42.44 4.83 26.60
CA LEU A 575 -41.86 5.70 25.58
C LEU A 575 -42.88 6.07 24.50
N LYS A 576 -43.64 5.11 23.95
CA LYS A 576 -44.67 5.39 22.92
C LYS A 576 -45.80 6.31 23.41
N GLN A 577 -46.01 6.42 24.73
CA GLN A 577 -46.97 7.35 25.33
C GLN A 577 -46.40 8.76 25.53
N GLU A 578 -45.07 8.87 25.62
CA GLU A 578 -44.38 10.07 26.12
C GLU A 578 -43.61 10.85 25.05
N ILE A 579 -43.30 10.23 23.90
CA ILE A 579 -42.64 10.87 22.74
C ILE A 579 -43.41 10.59 21.45
N SER A 580 -43.19 11.43 20.43
CA SER A 580 -43.89 11.34 19.15
C SER A 580 -43.07 10.68 18.02
N ILE A 581 -41.74 10.62 18.17
CA ILE A 581 -40.83 10.01 17.18
C ILE A 581 -40.83 8.48 17.25
N PRO A 582 -40.51 7.77 16.15
CA PRO A 582 -40.37 6.31 16.15
C PRO A 582 -39.29 5.81 17.10
N ILE A 583 -39.44 4.57 17.56
CA ILE A 583 -38.49 3.88 18.43
C ILE A 583 -37.83 2.74 17.66
N HIS A 584 -36.50 2.73 17.68
CA HIS A 584 -35.65 1.70 17.11
C HIS A 584 -34.96 0.93 18.24
N LEU A 585 -35.34 -0.33 18.44
CA LEU A 585 -34.73 -1.19 19.46
C LEU A 585 -33.53 -1.93 18.89
N HIS A 586 -32.40 -1.76 19.55
CA HIS A 586 -31.19 -2.53 19.33
C HIS A 586 -30.88 -3.36 20.56
N THR A 587 -30.74 -4.68 20.42
CA THR A 587 -30.34 -5.58 21.50
C THR A 587 -29.37 -6.63 20.98
N HIS A 588 -28.57 -7.19 21.88
CA HIS A 588 -27.82 -8.42 21.63
C HIS A 588 -28.60 -9.63 22.17
N ASP A 589 -28.28 -10.82 21.66
CA ASP A 589 -28.85 -12.11 22.08
C ASP A 589 -27.93 -12.85 23.07
N THR A 590 -27.06 -12.12 23.78
CA THR A 590 -26.05 -12.69 24.68
C THR A 590 -26.67 -13.60 25.72
N SER A 591 -27.86 -13.24 26.21
CA SER A 591 -28.59 -14.03 27.21
C SER A 591 -29.38 -15.21 26.63
N GLY A 592 -29.54 -15.28 25.30
CA GLY A 592 -30.49 -16.15 24.60
C GLY A 592 -31.96 -15.69 24.67
N ASN A 593 -32.23 -14.47 25.14
CA ASN A 593 -33.59 -13.91 25.25
C ASN A 593 -33.88 -12.81 24.21
N GLY A 594 -32.93 -12.50 23.33
CA GLY A 594 -33.01 -11.37 22.42
C GLY A 594 -34.21 -11.46 21.47
N VAL A 595 -34.47 -12.64 20.89
CA VAL A 595 -35.68 -12.86 20.06
C VAL A 595 -36.95 -12.61 20.86
N ALA A 596 -37.06 -13.15 22.08
CA ALA A 596 -38.21 -12.93 22.95
C ALA A 596 -38.39 -11.44 23.31
N THR A 597 -37.29 -10.73 23.57
CA THR A 597 -37.29 -9.28 23.82
C THR A 597 -37.81 -8.50 22.62
N VAL A 598 -37.36 -8.82 21.39
CA VAL A 598 -37.85 -8.18 20.16
C VAL A 598 -39.33 -8.45 19.93
N LEU A 599 -39.79 -9.69 20.10
CA LEU A 599 -41.21 -10.03 19.95
C LEU A 599 -42.08 -9.26 20.95
N MET A 600 -41.66 -9.21 22.22
CA MET A 600 -42.39 -8.48 23.26
C MET A 600 -42.35 -6.96 23.06
N ALA A 601 -41.25 -6.42 22.52
CA ALA A 601 -41.17 -5.02 22.11
C ALA A 601 -42.11 -4.73 20.92
N ALA A 602 -42.24 -5.65 19.96
CA ALA A 602 -43.15 -5.55 18.83
C ALA A 602 -44.61 -5.49 19.30
N GLU A 603 -45.01 -6.34 20.24
CA GLU A 603 -46.32 -6.32 20.90
C GLU A 603 -46.56 -5.03 21.71
N ALA A 604 -45.49 -4.41 22.20
CA ALA A 604 -45.54 -3.12 22.89
C ALA A 604 -45.58 -1.91 21.95
N GLY A 605 -45.44 -2.12 20.63
CA GLY A 605 -45.51 -1.09 19.61
C GLY A 605 -44.18 -0.46 19.22
N VAL A 606 -43.04 -1.15 19.41
CA VAL A 606 -41.76 -0.70 18.86
C VAL A 606 -41.82 -0.67 17.33
N ASP A 607 -41.27 0.36 16.71
CA ASP A 607 -41.42 0.59 15.27
C ASP A 607 -40.39 -0.20 14.45
N ILE A 608 -39.13 -0.22 14.91
CA ILE A 608 -38.00 -0.86 14.21
C ILE A 608 -37.19 -1.70 15.21
N ALA A 609 -36.66 -2.84 14.78
CA ALA A 609 -35.72 -3.65 15.58
C ALA A 609 -34.49 -4.07 14.76
N ASP A 610 -33.33 -4.09 15.40
CA ASP A 610 -32.12 -4.66 14.82
C ASP A 610 -32.10 -6.19 14.94
N THR A 611 -31.72 -6.85 13.85
CA THR A 611 -31.57 -8.30 13.76
C THR A 611 -30.38 -8.64 12.85
N ALA A 612 -29.87 -9.87 12.90
CA ALA A 612 -28.87 -10.38 11.97
C ALA A 612 -29.37 -11.65 11.28
N PHE A 613 -28.95 -11.94 10.05
CA PHE A 613 -29.30 -13.20 9.39
C PHE A 613 -28.88 -14.39 10.24
N ASN A 614 -29.67 -15.47 10.23
CA ASN A 614 -29.52 -16.59 11.17
C ASN A 614 -28.08 -17.11 11.35
N SER A 615 -27.33 -17.28 10.26
CA SER A 615 -25.95 -17.76 10.26
C SER A 615 -24.96 -16.78 10.92
N MET A 616 -25.35 -15.52 11.11
CA MET A 616 -24.58 -14.44 11.73
C MET A 616 -25.27 -13.89 13.00
N ALA A 617 -26.26 -14.60 13.54
CA ALA A 617 -27.04 -14.19 14.71
C ALA A 617 -26.72 -15.03 15.95
N GLY A 618 -27.34 -14.65 17.08
CA GLY A 618 -27.24 -15.37 18.34
C GLY A 618 -25.93 -15.14 19.08
N THR A 619 -25.82 -15.74 20.27
CA THR A 619 -24.72 -15.50 21.22
C THR A 619 -24.49 -14.00 21.40
N THR A 620 -23.29 -13.47 21.19
CA THR A 620 -23.02 -12.04 21.36
C THR A 620 -23.54 -11.17 20.19
N SER A 621 -24.07 -11.76 19.12
CA SER A 621 -24.68 -11.03 18.00
C SER A 621 -26.13 -10.60 18.31
N GLN A 622 -26.79 -10.01 17.32
CA GLN A 622 -28.21 -9.67 17.37
C GLN A 622 -29.13 -10.90 17.38
N PRO A 623 -30.41 -10.71 17.77
CA PRO A 623 -31.46 -11.70 17.55
C PRO A 623 -31.56 -12.14 16.09
N ALA A 624 -31.91 -13.41 15.90
CA ALA A 624 -31.96 -14.04 14.59
C ALA A 624 -33.12 -13.51 13.72
N LEU A 625 -32.78 -12.84 12.62
CA LEU A 625 -33.70 -12.15 11.70
C LEU A 625 -34.74 -13.10 11.14
N ASN A 626 -34.32 -14.23 10.57
CA ASN A 626 -35.25 -15.20 9.97
C ASN A 626 -36.20 -15.76 11.03
N SER A 627 -35.71 -16.00 12.25
CA SER A 627 -36.54 -16.46 13.38
C SER A 627 -37.58 -15.42 13.81
N VAL A 628 -37.23 -14.13 13.86
CA VAL A 628 -38.19 -13.05 14.17
C VAL A 628 -39.24 -12.93 13.07
N VAL A 629 -38.83 -12.98 11.79
CA VAL A 629 -39.75 -12.96 10.64
C VAL A 629 -40.73 -14.13 10.70
N ALA A 630 -40.24 -15.34 10.93
CA ALA A 630 -41.07 -16.54 11.03
C ALA A 630 -42.02 -16.49 12.24
N ALA A 631 -41.55 -16.03 13.40
CA ALA A 631 -42.35 -15.96 14.62
C ALA A 631 -43.50 -14.94 14.53
N LEU A 632 -43.33 -13.87 13.75
CA LEU A 632 -44.36 -12.85 13.53
C LEU A 632 -45.26 -13.14 12.33
N GLU A 633 -45.00 -14.20 11.56
CA GLU A 633 -45.85 -14.59 10.45
C GLU A 633 -47.29 -14.86 10.94
N ASN A 634 -48.29 -14.40 10.20
CA ASN A 634 -49.71 -14.48 10.55
C ASN A 634 -50.12 -13.75 11.85
N THR A 635 -49.27 -12.84 12.36
CA THR A 635 -49.62 -11.93 13.45
C THR A 635 -49.91 -10.51 12.94
N HIS A 636 -50.51 -9.66 13.78
CA HIS A 636 -50.77 -8.27 13.44
C HIS A 636 -49.49 -7.41 13.26
N ARG A 637 -48.34 -7.90 13.73
CA ARG A 637 -47.02 -7.26 13.59
C ARG A 637 -46.14 -7.91 12.52
N SER A 638 -46.70 -8.77 11.65
CA SER A 638 -45.96 -9.45 10.57
C SER A 638 -45.11 -8.47 9.77
N THR A 639 -43.84 -8.82 9.52
CA THR A 639 -42.84 -7.95 8.87
C THR A 639 -43.10 -7.79 7.37
N GLY A 640 -43.82 -8.73 6.75
CA GLY A 640 -44.02 -8.81 5.30
C GLY A 640 -42.78 -9.27 4.52
N ILE A 641 -41.69 -9.64 5.21
CA ILE A 641 -40.48 -10.17 4.59
C ILE A 641 -40.72 -11.64 4.22
N ASN A 642 -40.40 -12.02 2.98
CA ASN A 642 -40.50 -13.41 2.55
C ASN A 642 -39.34 -14.23 3.14
N LEU A 643 -39.67 -15.26 3.92
CA LEU A 643 -38.70 -16.09 4.65
C LEU A 643 -37.75 -16.86 3.71
N ASP A 644 -38.24 -17.41 2.61
CA ASP A 644 -37.42 -18.17 1.65
C ASP A 644 -36.37 -17.27 0.97
N ASN A 645 -36.75 -16.05 0.61
CA ASN A 645 -35.85 -15.06 0.02
C ASN A 645 -34.70 -14.70 0.95
N ILE A 646 -34.98 -14.44 2.23
CA ILE A 646 -33.93 -14.11 3.21
C ILE A 646 -33.12 -15.33 3.64
N GLN A 647 -33.64 -16.55 3.49
CA GLN A 647 -32.87 -17.78 3.72
C GLN A 647 -31.70 -17.89 2.73
N VAL A 648 -31.90 -17.47 1.47
CA VAL A 648 -30.84 -17.45 0.46
C VAL A 648 -29.66 -16.54 0.89
N ILE A 649 -29.93 -15.43 1.56
CA ILE A 649 -28.88 -14.55 2.11
C ILE A 649 -28.19 -15.22 3.30
N ALA A 650 -28.95 -15.85 4.19
CA ALA A 650 -28.40 -16.56 5.34
C ALA A 650 -27.48 -17.73 4.93
N ASP A 651 -27.85 -18.49 3.89
CA ASP A 651 -27.07 -19.60 3.36
C ASP A 651 -25.69 -19.15 2.85
N TYR A 652 -25.61 -17.98 2.20
CA TYR A 652 -24.31 -17.42 1.79
C TYR A 652 -23.41 -17.13 2.99
N TRP A 653 -23.96 -16.49 4.02
CA TRP A 653 -23.20 -16.16 5.22
C TRP A 653 -22.80 -17.41 6.03
N ASP A 654 -23.59 -18.49 5.95
CA ASP A 654 -23.25 -19.79 6.53
C ASP A 654 -21.99 -20.38 5.88
N ASP A 655 -21.83 -20.22 4.57
CA ASP A 655 -20.62 -20.67 3.86
C ASP A 655 -19.41 -19.75 4.11
N VAL A 656 -19.64 -18.44 4.32
CA VAL A 656 -18.56 -17.46 4.52
C VAL A 656 -17.99 -17.50 5.93
N ARG A 657 -18.85 -17.60 6.94
CA ARG A 657 -18.46 -17.51 8.36
C ARG A 657 -17.33 -18.46 8.77
N PRO A 658 -17.26 -19.73 8.30
CA PRO A 658 -16.16 -20.66 8.61
C PRO A 658 -14.75 -20.11 8.29
N ILE A 659 -14.62 -19.29 7.24
CA ILE A 659 -13.35 -18.64 6.83
C ILE A 659 -12.79 -17.76 7.97
N TYR A 660 -13.68 -17.24 8.82
CA TYR A 660 -13.36 -16.32 9.91
C TYR A 660 -13.32 -16.99 11.28
N SER A 661 -13.41 -18.33 11.33
CA SER A 661 -13.52 -19.12 12.57
C SER A 661 -12.39 -18.87 13.58
N GLN A 662 -11.19 -18.48 13.14
CA GLN A 662 -10.07 -18.13 14.02
C GLN A 662 -10.30 -16.88 14.87
N PHE A 663 -11.29 -16.06 14.53
CA PHE A 663 -11.63 -14.82 15.23
C PHE A 663 -12.88 -14.97 16.12
N GLU A 664 -13.47 -16.16 16.20
CA GLU A 664 -14.67 -16.38 17.00
C GLU A 664 -14.41 -16.43 18.51
N SER A 665 -15.39 -15.95 19.29
CA SER A 665 -15.37 -16.15 20.74
C SER A 665 -15.62 -17.62 21.11
N ASP A 666 -15.17 -18.03 22.30
CA ASP A 666 -15.44 -19.38 22.82
C ASP A 666 -16.90 -19.64 23.21
N LEU A 667 -17.78 -18.62 23.20
CA LEU A 667 -19.20 -18.81 23.51
C LEU A 667 -19.88 -19.67 22.44
N LYS A 668 -20.36 -20.85 22.85
CA LYS A 668 -21.13 -21.76 21.98
C LYS A 668 -22.65 -21.57 22.09
N SER A 669 -23.13 -20.85 23.11
CA SER A 669 -24.54 -20.56 23.33
C SER A 669 -24.69 -19.29 24.18
N GLY A 670 -25.93 -18.81 24.36
CA GLY A 670 -26.23 -17.68 25.25
C GLY A 670 -25.87 -17.96 26.71
N THR A 671 -25.62 -16.90 27.48
CA THR A 671 -25.27 -16.94 28.90
C THR A 671 -26.03 -15.89 29.70
N ALA A 672 -26.71 -16.34 30.77
CA ALA A 672 -27.40 -15.44 31.70
C ALA A 672 -26.45 -14.65 32.61
N GLU A 673 -25.15 -14.98 32.64
CA GLU A 673 -24.14 -14.23 33.40
C GLU A 673 -24.04 -12.77 32.95
N VAL A 674 -24.47 -12.46 31.72
CA VAL A 674 -24.48 -11.10 31.20
C VAL A 674 -25.34 -10.16 32.06
N TYR A 675 -26.43 -10.64 32.67
CA TYR A 675 -27.25 -9.85 33.59
C TYR A 675 -26.53 -9.50 34.90
N LYS A 676 -25.49 -10.26 35.25
CA LYS A 676 -24.63 -9.97 36.40
C LYS A 676 -23.52 -9.00 36.01
N TYR A 677 -22.70 -9.36 35.04
CA TYR A 677 -21.46 -8.63 34.74
C TYR A 677 -21.66 -7.44 33.80
N GLU A 678 -22.75 -7.45 33.02
CA GLU A 678 -23.10 -6.38 32.07
C GLU A 678 -21.99 -6.06 31.07
N ILE A 679 -21.23 -7.09 30.67
CA ILE A 679 -20.16 -6.98 29.66
C ILE A 679 -20.81 -6.99 28.27
N PRO A 680 -20.64 -5.93 27.45
CA PRO A 680 -21.17 -5.89 26.08
C PRO A 680 -20.59 -6.95 25.18
N GLY A 681 -21.32 -7.35 24.12
CA GLY A 681 -20.91 -8.42 23.21
C GLY A 681 -19.49 -8.24 22.64
N GLY A 682 -19.21 -7.07 22.04
CA GLY A 682 -17.89 -6.77 21.50
C GLY A 682 -16.76 -6.71 22.55
N GLN A 683 -17.06 -6.33 23.81
CA GLN A 683 -16.07 -6.39 24.89
C GLN A 683 -15.85 -7.84 25.32
N TYR A 684 -16.87 -8.69 25.29
CA TYR A 684 -16.76 -10.09 25.70
C TYR A 684 -15.77 -10.86 24.83
N SER A 685 -15.86 -10.72 23.50
CA SER A 685 -14.95 -11.35 22.55
C SER A 685 -13.50 -10.85 22.69
N ASN A 686 -13.30 -9.62 23.17
CA ASN A 686 -11.96 -9.03 23.36
C ASN A 686 -11.37 -9.24 24.77
N LEU A 687 -12.20 -9.34 25.81
CA LEU A 687 -11.75 -9.31 27.20
C LEU A 687 -10.92 -10.55 27.56
N LYS A 688 -11.32 -11.74 27.08
CA LYS A 688 -10.57 -12.97 27.37
C LYS A 688 -9.16 -12.96 26.76
N PRO A 689 -8.98 -12.71 25.44
CA PRO A 689 -7.64 -12.54 24.87
C PRO A 689 -6.80 -11.46 25.57
N GLN A 690 -7.44 -10.35 25.99
CA GLN A 690 -6.76 -9.30 26.74
C GLN A 690 -6.25 -9.82 28.09
N VAL A 691 -7.08 -10.51 28.87
CA VAL A 691 -6.69 -11.12 30.15
C VAL A 691 -5.56 -12.15 29.97
N GLU A 692 -5.61 -12.95 28.91
CA GLU A 692 -4.58 -13.92 28.56
C GLU A 692 -3.25 -13.27 28.21
N SER A 693 -3.25 -12.13 27.50
CA SER A 693 -2.04 -11.36 27.17
C SER A 693 -1.30 -10.83 28.41
N PHE A 694 -2.00 -10.66 29.53
CA PHE A 694 -1.40 -10.30 30.83
C PHE A 694 -0.98 -11.51 31.67
N GLY A 695 -1.09 -12.73 31.14
CA GLY A 695 -0.78 -13.98 31.85
C GLY A 695 -1.84 -14.40 32.88
N LEU A 696 -3.02 -13.77 32.85
CA LEU A 696 -4.08 -13.94 33.85
C LEU A 696 -5.23 -14.83 33.36
N GLY A 697 -5.06 -15.59 32.28
CA GLY A 697 -6.12 -16.41 31.68
C GLY A 697 -6.79 -17.37 32.68
N HIS A 698 -6.01 -17.97 33.58
CA HIS A 698 -6.51 -18.85 34.64
C HIS A 698 -7.37 -18.13 35.70
N LYS A 699 -7.26 -16.80 35.80
CA LYS A 699 -8.04 -15.92 36.70
C LYS A 699 -9.21 -15.21 36.01
N PHE A 700 -9.61 -15.63 34.81
CA PHE A 700 -10.68 -14.95 34.06
C PHE A 700 -11.99 -14.78 34.86
N LYS A 701 -12.35 -15.76 35.70
CA LYS A 701 -13.51 -15.65 36.59
C LYS A 701 -13.36 -14.53 37.62
N GLU A 702 -12.18 -14.36 38.22
CA GLU A 702 -11.89 -13.26 39.15
C GLU A 702 -11.99 -11.92 38.45
N VAL A 703 -11.52 -11.82 37.19
CA VAL A 703 -11.65 -10.60 36.38
C VAL A 703 -13.12 -10.26 36.10
N LYS A 704 -13.99 -11.23 35.81
CA LYS A 704 -15.43 -10.97 35.64
C LYS A 704 -16.08 -10.46 36.94
N GLU A 705 -15.77 -11.07 38.08
CA GLU A 705 -16.24 -10.56 39.39
C GLU A 705 -15.73 -9.14 39.67
N MET A 706 -14.46 -8.89 39.37
CA MET A 706 -13.88 -7.56 39.53
C MET A 706 -14.50 -6.55 38.55
N TYR A 707 -14.91 -6.96 37.36
CA TYR A 707 -15.62 -6.09 36.41
C TYR A 707 -16.93 -5.53 37.00
N LYS A 708 -17.71 -6.38 37.68
CA LYS A 708 -18.89 -5.97 38.46
C LYS A 708 -18.51 -5.00 39.57
N ALA A 709 -17.51 -5.38 40.38
CA ALA A 709 -17.07 -4.58 41.52
C ALA A 709 -16.57 -3.19 41.09
N VAL A 710 -15.84 -3.12 39.98
CA VAL A 710 -15.37 -1.86 39.38
C VAL A 710 -16.55 -1.02 38.90
N ASN A 711 -17.56 -1.59 38.24
CA ASN A 711 -18.75 -0.84 37.84
C ASN A 711 -19.42 -0.18 39.06
N ASP A 712 -19.59 -0.93 40.13
CA ASP A 712 -20.23 -0.43 41.36
C ASP A 712 -19.36 0.65 42.01
N MET A 713 -18.04 0.45 42.05
CA MET A 713 -17.05 1.40 42.55
C MET A 713 -17.01 2.71 41.73
N LEU A 714 -17.24 2.65 40.42
CA LEU A 714 -17.34 3.82 39.54
C LEU A 714 -18.68 4.58 39.69
N GLY A 715 -19.59 4.09 40.55
CA GLY A 715 -20.89 4.70 40.81
C GLY A 715 -22.00 4.17 39.91
N ASP A 716 -21.86 2.97 39.34
CA ASP A 716 -22.78 2.34 38.41
C ASP A 716 -22.97 3.10 37.09
N ILE A 717 -22.23 2.70 36.06
CA ILE A 717 -22.12 3.45 34.80
C ILE A 717 -22.72 2.69 33.61
N VAL A 718 -23.07 3.43 32.56
CA VAL A 718 -23.30 2.88 31.23
C VAL A 718 -21.98 2.32 30.70
N LYS A 719 -21.98 1.08 30.22
CA LYS A 719 -20.77 0.34 29.79
C LYS A 719 -20.85 0.01 28.31
N VAL A 720 -20.29 0.87 27.48
CA VAL A 720 -20.16 0.67 26.03
C VAL A 720 -18.88 1.37 25.58
N THR A 721 -18.27 0.96 24.48
CA THR A 721 -16.97 1.53 24.07
C THR A 721 -17.00 3.07 24.02
N PRO A 722 -16.09 3.77 24.75
CA PRO A 722 -14.91 3.26 25.46
C PRO A 722 -15.10 2.98 26.97
N SER A 723 -16.24 3.29 27.60
CA SER A 723 -16.45 3.09 29.05
C SER A 723 -16.43 1.60 29.47
N SER A 724 -16.85 0.68 28.60
CA SER A 724 -16.72 -0.77 28.86
C SER A 724 -15.26 -1.24 28.89
N LYS A 725 -14.39 -0.64 28.07
CA LYS A 725 -12.94 -0.91 28.05
C LYS A 725 -12.28 -0.39 29.31
N LEU A 726 -12.64 0.82 29.74
CA LEU A 726 -12.22 1.39 31.03
C LEU A 726 -12.47 0.40 32.18
N VAL A 727 -13.68 -0.12 32.29
CA VAL A 727 -14.06 -1.06 33.38
C VAL A 727 -13.24 -2.34 33.27
N GLY A 728 -13.00 -2.83 32.05
CA GLY A 728 -12.16 -4.00 31.79
C GLY A 728 -10.70 -3.80 32.18
N ASP A 729 -10.09 -2.71 31.74
CA ASP A 729 -8.69 -2.36 32.04
C ASP A 729 -8.48 -2.22 33.55
N LEU A 730 -9.39 -1.52 34.24
CA LEU A 730 -9.32 -1.33 35.69
C LEU A 730 -9.55 -2.65 36.44
N ALA A 731 -10.45 -3.51 35.97
CA ALA A 731 -10.66 -4.83 36.55
C ALA A 731 -9.42 -5.74 36.43
N ILE A 732 -8.80 -5.77 35.24
CA ILE A 732 -7.54 -6.50 35.01
C ILE A 732 -6.43 -5.94 35.90
N PHE A 733 -6.30 -4.62 35.95
CA PHE A 733 -5.31 -3.93 36.78
C PHE A 733 -5.50 -4.28 38.27
N MET A 734 -6.73 -4.27 38.77
CA MET A 734 -7.00 -4.59 40.16
C MET A 734 -6.70 -6.06 40.49
N VAL A 735 -7.10 -7.00 39.64
CA VAL A 735 -6.79 -8.43 39.82
C VAL A 735 -5.29 -8.70 39.75
N LYS A 736 -4.56 -8.02 38.85
CA LYS A 736 -3.11 -8.18 38.70
C LYS A 736 -2.34 -7.72 39.94
N ASN A 737 -2.83 -6.69 40.62
CA ASN A 737 -2.14 -6.01 41.72
C ASN A 737 -2.77 -6.31 43.11
N ASP A 738 -3.61 -7.35 43.21
CA ASP A 738 -4.32 -7.75 44.43
C ASP A 738 -5.05 -6.57 45.13
N LEU A 739 -5.66 -5.71 44.31
CA LEU A 739 -6.47 -4.57 44.75
C LEU A 739 -7.94 -4.96 44.85
N THR A 740 -8.61 -4.39 45.85
CA THR A 740 -10.06 -4.53 46.07
C THR A 740 -10.67 -3.14 46.26
N PRO A 741 -12.00 -2.96 46.08
CA PRO A 741 -12.65 -1.68 46.35
C PRO A 741 -12.38 -1.11 47.75
N GLU A 742 -12.17 -1.98 48.75
CA GLU A 742 -11.91 -1.60 50.13
C GLU A 742 -10.47 -1.11 50.36
N ASN A 743 -9.50 -1.60 49.58
CA ASN A 743 -8.08 -1.31 49.80
C ASN A 743 -7.45 -0.36 48.78
N ILE A 744 -8.14 -0.07 47.67
CA ILE A 744 -7.61 0.72 46.54
C ILE A 744 -7.21 2.13 46.95
N LEU A 745 -7.96 2.78 47.86
CA LEU A 745 -7.65 4.13 48.35
C LEU A 745 -6.36 4.18 49.18
N GLU A 746 -5.97 3.07 49.80
CA GLU A 746 -4.74 2.98 50.59
C GLU A 746 -3.57 2.49 49.73
N LYS A 747 -3.72 1.33 49.09
CA LYS A 747 -2.66 0.68 48.30
C LYS A 747 -2.40 1.35 46.95
N GLY A 748 -3.39 2.05 46.39
CA GLY A 748 -3.31 2.66 45.06
C GLY A 748 -2.56 4.00 45.01
N LYS A 749 -2.23 4.62 46.15
CA LYS A 749 -1.66 5.99 46.20
C LYS A 749 -0.38 6.16 45.39
N THR A 750 0.48 5.15 45.41
CA THR A 750 1.78 5.17 44.73
C THR A 750 1.73 4.52 43.33
N MET A 751 0.59 3.98 42.92
CA MET A 751 0.46 3.25 41.66
C MET A 751 0.14 4.17 40.49
N SER A 752 0.45 3.69 39.28
CA SER A 752 0.01 4.30 38.02
C SER A 752 -1.17 3.52 37.48
N PHE A 753 -2.32 4.19 37.35
CA PHE A 753 -3.55 3.59 36.85
C PHE A 753 -3.56 3.52 35.32
N PRO A 754 -4.36 2.62 34.72
CA PRO A 754 -4.52 2.55 33.27
C PRO A 754 -4.95 3.90 32.67
N ASP A 755 -4.45 4.24 31.48
CA ASP A 755 -4.76 5.51 30.80
C ASP A 755 -6.26 5.71 30.55
N SER A 756 -7.00 4.62 30.33
CA SER A 756 -8.46 4.66 30.19
C SER A 756 -9.14 5.15 31.48
N ALA A 757 -8.65 4.73 32.64
CA ALA A 757 -9.12 5.19 33.95
C ALA A 757 -8.80 6.66 34.19
N VAL A 758 -7.57 7.08 33.86
CA VAL A 758 -7.17 8.49 33.96
C VAL A 758 -8.06 9.36 33.06
N SER A 759 -8.21 8.99 31.79
CA SER A 759 -9.04 9.72 30.81
C SER A 759 -10.51 9.81 31.21
N TYR A 760 -11.08 8.74 31.77
CA TYR A 760 -12.44 8.77 32.30
C TYR A 760 -12.59 9.78 33.45
N PHE A 761 -11.76 9.66 34.48
CA PHE A 761 -11.84 10.53 35.66
C PHE A 761 -11.45 11.97 35.38
N GLU A 762 -10.62 12.20 34.35
CA GLU A 762 -10.29 13.54 33.85
C GLU A 762 -11.51 14.21 33.21
N GLY A 763 -12.56 13.46 32.86
CA GLY A 763 -13.74 13.98 32.16
C GLY A 763 -13.60 13.95 30.64
N MET A 764 -12.51 13.39 30.12
CA MET A 764 -12.29 13.25 28.68
C MET A 764 -13.26 12.24 28.05
N MET A 765 -13.82 11.27 28.77
CA MET A 765 -14.87 10.40 28.21
C MET A 765 -16.28 11.01 28.29
N GLY A 766 -16.41 12.26 28.76
CA GLY A 766 -17.68 12.89 29.09
C GLY A 766 -18.02 12.77 30.57
N GLN A 767 -19.24 13.17 30.93
CA GLN A 767 -19.70 13.21 32.32
C GLN A 767 -20.68 12.06 32.60
N PRO A 768 -20.42 11.20 33.60
CA PRO A 768 -21.33 10.12 33.95
C PRO A 768 -22.59 10.67 34.65
N PHE A 769 -23.73 10.03 34.42
CA PHE A 769 -24.95 10.34 35.16
C PHE A 769 -24.71 10.16 36.67
N GLY A 770 -24.99 11.18 37.49
CA GLY A 770 -24.71 11.19 38.93
C GLY A 770 -23.29 11.63 39.33
N GLY A 771 -22.40 11.95 38.37
CA GLY A 771 -21.05 12.45 38.63
C GLY A 771 -20.02 11.37 39.02
N PHE A 772 -18.79 11.80 39.26
CA PHE A 772 -17.67 10.92 39.61
C PHE A 772 -17.55 10.70 41.13
N PRO A 773 -17.18 9.48 41.59
CA PRO A 773 -16.75 9.25 42.97
C PRO A 773 -15.49 10.08 43.30
N GLN A 774 -15.64 11.10 44.16
CA GLN A 774 -14.61 12.14 44.37
C GLN A 774 -13.27 11.62 44.91
N GLU A 775 -13.29 10.73 45.90
CA GLU A 775 -12.07 10.16 46.48
C GLU A 775 -11.28 9.34 45.45
N LEU A 776 -11.98 8.56 44.62
CA LEU A 776 -11.36 7.75 43.57
C LEU A 776 -10.86 8.64 42.41
N GLN A 777 -11.61 9.68 42.05
CA GLN A 777 -11.18 10.68 41.06
C GLN A 777 -9.86 11.33 41.49
N LYS A 778 -9.77 11.76 42.75
CA LYS A 778 -8.55 12.37 43.29
C LYS A 778 -7.38 11.38 43.34
N LEU A 779 -7.62 10.12 43.72
CA LEU A 779 -6.59 9.09 43.74
C LEU A 779 -5.98 8.86 42.35
N ILE A 780 -6.82 8.75 41.32
CA ILE A 780 -6.40 8.39 39.97
C ILE A 780 -5.76 9.58 39.25
N LEU A 781 -6.33 10.78 39.39
CA LEU A 781 -5.82 11.98 38.74
C LEU A 781 -4.57 12.57 39.41
N LYS A 782 -4.40 12.34 40.71
CA LYS A 782 -3.33 12.95 41.51
C LYS A 782 -3.37 14.48 41.35
N ASP A 783 -2.39 15.07 40.68
CA ASP A 783 -2.30 16.52 40.46
C ASP A 783 -3.02 17.01 39.19
N ARG A 784 -3.50 16.09 38.34
CA ARG A 784 -4.23 16.45 37.10
C ARG A 784 -5.59 17.06 37.43
N GLN A 785 -5.95 18.13 36.73
CA GLN A 785 -7.23 18.81 36.93
C GLN A 785 -8.32 18.19 36.05
N PRO A 786 -9.47 17.78 36.62
CA PRO A 786 -10.59 17.27 35.83
C PRO A 786 -11.29 18.40 35.06
N ILE A 787 -11.89 18.04 33.93
CA ILE A 787 -12.74 18.90 33.12
C ILE A 787 -14.22 18.55 33.33
N THR A 788 -15.09 19.55 33.24
CA THR A 788 -16.56 19.40 33.28
C THR A 788 -17.25 19.86 32.00
N ALA A 789 -16.52 20.60 31.16
CA ALA A 789 -16.94 20.99 29.81
C ALA A 789 -16.89 19.79 28.84
N ARG A 790 -17.50 19.95 27.66
CA ARG A 790 -17.41 18.94 26.61
C ARG A 790 -15.98 18.91 26.07
N PRO A 791 -15.29 17.75 26.02
CA PRO A 791 -13.88 17.70 25.64
C PRO A 791 -13.56 18.39 24.30
N GLY A 792 -14.45 18.25 23.31
CA GLY A 792 -14.28 18.88 22.00
C GLY A 792 -14.23 20.42 22.02
N GLU A 793 -14.78 21.09 23.04
CA GLU A 793 -14.73 22.55 23.20
C GLU A 793 -13.35 23.06 23.64
N LEU A 794 -12.54 22.17 24.22
CA LEU A 794 -11.20 22.48 24.71
C LEU A 794 -10.12 22.18 23.67
N LEU A 795 -10.46 21.45 22.60
CA LEU A 795 -9.54 21.07 21.55
C LEU A 795 -9.47 22.14 20.46
N ALA A 796 -8.25 22.50 20.07
CA ALA A 796 -8.05 23.36 18.91
C ALA A 796 -8.55 22.64 17.63
N PRO A 797 -9.16 23.36 16.67
CA PRO A 797 -9.52 22.79 15.38
C PRO A 797 -8.31 22.16 14.67
N ILE A 798 -8.51 21.00 14.06
CA ILE A 798 -7.47 20.39 13.21
C ILE A 798 -7.35 21.19 11.90
N ASP A 799 -6.11 21.51 11.51
CA ASP A 799 -5.80 22.13 10.22
C ASP A 799 -5.71 21.06 9.12
N PHE A 800 -6.75 20.95 8.30
CA PHE A 800 -6.81 20.00 7.21
C PHE A 800 -5.80 20.28 6.09
N ILE A 801 -5.38 21.55 5.89
CA ILE A 801 -4.37 21.91 4.89
C ILE A 801 -3.00 21.39 5.34
N ALA A 802 -2.71 21.49 6.64
CA ALA A 802 -1.48 20.92 7.20
C ALA A 802 -1.44 19.39 7.07
N VAL A 803 -2.57 18.71 7.28
CA VAL A 803 -2.69 17.26 7.08
C VAL A 803 -2.49 16.87 5.61
N GLU A 804 -3.15 17.56 4.68
CA GLU A 804 -2.98 17.35 3.24
C GLU A 804 -1.52 17.51 2.82
N LYS A 805 -0.86 18.58 3.29
CA LYS A 805 0.56 18.83 3.03
C LYS A 805 1.44 17.71 3.58
N HIS A 806 1.19 17.23 4.81
CA HIS A 806 1.93 16.12 5.42
C HIS A 806 1.82 14.83 4.59
N LEU A 807 0.61 14.49 4.14
CA LEU A 807 0.36 13.30 3.32
C LEU A 807 1.03 13.40 1.95
N LYS A 808 1.02 14.59 1.34
CA LYS A 808 1.71 14.85 0.08
C LYS A 808 3.24 14.75 0.20
N GLU A 809 3.83 15.38 1.21
CA GLU A 809 5.28 15.45 1.39
C GLU A 809 5.88 14.10 1.83
N ASN A 810 5.22 13.36 2.73
CA ASN A 810 5.77 12.14 3.31
C ASN A 810 5.34 10.85 2.58
N PHE A 811 4.18 10.86 1.93
CA PHE A 811 3.62 9.67 1.28
C PHE A 811 3.36 9.84 -0.23
N CYS A 812 3.68 11.01 -0.81
CA CYS A 812 3.40 11.33 -2.22
C CYS A 812 1.91 11.13 -2.58
N LEU A 813 1.01 11.33 -1.61
CA LEU A 813 -0.42 11.14 -1.76
C LEU A 813 -1.09 12.50 -2.01
N GLU A 814 -1.75 12.65 -3.16
CA GLU A 814 -2.73 13.73 -3.37
C GLU A 814 -4.00 13.36 -2.61
N ALA A 815 -4.07 13.77 -1.34
CA ALA A 815 -5.07 13.31 -0.39
C ALA A 815 -6.47 13.89 -0.67
N SER A 816 -7.48 13.02 -0.69
CA SER A 816 -8.89 13.43 -0.65
C SER A 816 -9.31 13.85 0.77
N MET A 817 -10.51 14.45 0.90
CA MET A 817 -11.07 14.75 2.22
C MET A 817 -11.25 13.48 3.07
N GLN A 818 -11.55 12.34 2.44
CA GLN A 818 -11.66 11.04 3.12
C GLN A 818 -10.31 10.61 3.71
N ASP A 819 -9.22 10.78 2.96
CA ASP A 819 -7.86 10.48 3.44
C ASP A 819 -7.44 11.40 4.58
N ILE A 820 -7.74 12.70 4.46
CA ILE A 820 -7.47 13.71 5.49
C ILE A 820 -8.23 13.36 6.78
N LEU A 821 -9.51 12.97 6.68
CA LEU A 821 -10.33 12.58 7.83
C LEU A 821 -9.87 11.26 8.44
N SER A 822 -9.52 10.27 7.61
CA SER A 822 -8.93 9.00 8.08
C SER A 822 -7.64 9.25 8.85
N TYR A 823 -6.76 10.13 8.36
CA TYR A 823 -5.55 10.54 9.07
C TYR A 823 -5.87 11.32 10.36
N ALA A 824 -6.80 12.27 10.32
CA ALA A 824 -7.18 13.06 11.47
C ALA A 824 -7.76 12.20 12.61
N LEU A 825 -8.51 11.15 12.27
CA LEU A 825 -9.06 10.20 13.24
C LEU A 825 -8.01 9.19 13.71
N TYR A 826 -7.15 8.72 12.82
CA TYR A 826 -6.31 7.54 12.99
C TYR A 826 -4.92 7.67 12.36
N SER A 827 -4.20 8.76 12.64
CA SER A 827 -2.93 9.12 11.98
C SER A 827 -1.96 7.96 11.80
N ARG A 828 -1.54 7.32 12.90
CA ARG A 828 -0.61 6.18 12.86
C ARG A 828 -1.15 4.99 12.07
N VAL A 829 -2.43 4.64 12.23
CA VAL A 829 -3.04 3.49 11.53
C VAL A 829 -3.11 3.75 10.04
N PHE A 830 -3.45 4.98 9.66
CA PHE A 830 -3.54 5.39 8.27
C PHE A 830 -2.15 5.41 7.62
N GLU A 831 -1.11 5.90 8.31
CA GLU A 831 0.27 5.81 7.84
C GLU A 831 0.73 4.35 7.68
N GLU A 832 0.44 3.47 8.66
CA GLU A 832 0.72 2.03 8.56
C GLU A 832 -0.02 1.38 7.37
N TYR A 833 -1.26 1.78 7.09
CA TYR A 833 -2.01 1.35 5.90
C TYR A 833 -1.37 1.83 4.58
N LEU A 834 -0.92 3.08 4.51
CA LEU A 834 -0.25 3.61 3.32
C LEU A 834 1.08 2.90 3.06
N LEU A 835 1.85 2.62 4.11
CA LEU A 835 3.08 1.82 4.02
C LEU A 835 2.77 0.39 3.56
N PHE A 836 1.74 -0.24 4.12
CA PHE A 836 1.30 -1.55 3.67
C PHE A 836 0.93 -1.55 2.17
N ARG A 837 0.16 -0.57 1.70
CA ARG A 837 -0.19 -0.45 0.26
C ARG A 837 1.03 -0.21 -0.61
N LYS A 838 2.02 0.54 -0.12
CA LYS A 838 3.29 0.73 -0.82
C LYS A 838 4.02 -0.60 -1.00
N ASP A 839 4.09 -1.41 0.05
CA ASP A 839 4.86 -2.66 0.07
C ASP A 839 4.15 -3.81 -0.64
N PHE A 840 2.83 -3.95 -0.46
CA PHE A 840 2.04 -5.11 -0.94
C PHE A 840 0.99 -4.79 -2.00
N GLY A 841 0.71 -3.52 -2.26
CA GLY A 841 -0.35 -3.10 -3.17
C GLY A 841 -1.74 -3.17 -2.54
N ASP A 842 -2.78 -3.02 -3.39
CA ASP A 842 -4.17 -3.19 -2.97
C ASP A 842 -4.56 -4.66 -3.03
N LEU A 843 -4.84 -5.24 -1.86
CA LEU A 843 -5.26 -6.63 -1.69
C LEU A 843 -6.75 -6.76 -1.33
N SER A 844 -7.53 -5.67 -1.37
CA SER A 844 -8.95 -5.67 -1.00
C SER A 844 -9.78 -6.66 -1.84
N ARG A 845 -9.38 -6.90 -3.09
CA ARG A 845 -10.01 -7.83 -4.04
C ARG A 845 -9.55 -9.28 -3.89
N MET A 846 -8.47 -9.53 -3.14
CA MET A 846 -8.00 -10.89 -2.90
C MET A 846 -9.04 -11.69 -2.13
N ASN A 847 -9.23 -12.97 -2.46
CA ASN A 847 -10.16 -13.85 -1.75
C ASN A 847 -9.76 -14.03 -0.27
N SER A 848 -10.73 -14.02 0.64
CA SER A 848 -10.47 -14.09 2.08
C SER A 848 -9.68 -15.32 2.55
N PRO A 849 -9.90 -16.54 2.02
CA PRO A 849 -9.03 -17.68 2.34
C PRO A 849 -7.56 -17.45 1.95
N VAL A 850 -7.31 -16.79 0.81
CA VAL A 850 -5.94 -16.49 0.35
C VAL A 850 -5.32 -15.38 1.21
N PHE A 851 -6.11 -14.38 1.59
CA PHE A 851 -5.67 -13.28 2.45
C PHE A 851 -5.27 -13.78 3.85
N PHE A 852 -6.07 -14.64 4.48
CA PHE A 852 -5.76 -15.12 5.84
C PHE A 852 -4.77 -16.28 5.87
N ASP A 853 -4.91 -17.26 4.97
CA ASP A 853 -4.17 -18.53 5.08
C ASP A 853 -3.09 -18.72 3.99
N GLY A 854 -3.04 -17.86 2.98
CA GLY A 854 -2.19 -18.05 1.80
C GLY A 854 -2.71 -19.14 0.88
N ILE A 855 -1.81 -19.97 0.34
CA ILE A 855 -2.16 -21.12 -0.52
C ILE A 855 -1.29 -22.34 -0.17
N ASN A 856 -1.81 -23.55 -0.38
CA ASN A 856 -1.09 -24.81 -0.20
C ASN A 856 -0.14 -25.11 -1.37
N GLU A 857 0.89 -25.95 -1.14
CA GLU A 857 1.72 -26.46 -2.24
C GLU A 857 0.84 -27.24 -3.24
N GLY A 858 0.95 -26.88 -4.52
CA GLY A 858 0.14 -27.40 -5.62
C GLY A 858 -1.19 -26.66 -5.86
N GLU A 859 -1.65 -25.83 -4.92
CA GLU A 859 -2.89 -25.05 -5.04
C GLU A 859 -2.74 -23.91 -6.05
N ILE A 860 -3.81 -23.65 -6.80
CA ILE A 860 -3.93 -22.53 -7.74
C ILE A 860 -4.94 -21.55 -7.18
N CYS A 861 -4.59 -20.27 -7.14
CA CYS A 861 -5.52 -19.19 -6.82
C CYS A 861 -5.54 -18.11 -7.91
N GLU A 862 -6.66 -17.40 -7.97
CA GLU A 862 -6.82 -16.21 -8.79
C GLU A 862 -6.79 -14.98 -7.88
N VAL A 863 -5.92 -14.03 -8.22
CA VAL A 863 -5.81 -12.74 -7.51
C VAL A 863 -6.09 -11.62 -8.50
N GLU A 864 -7.24 -10.97 -8.33
CA GLU A 864 -7.58 -9.76 -9.06
C GLU A 864 -6.87 -8.56 -8.45
N VAL A 865 -6.05 -7.85 -9.24
CA VAL A 865 -5.30 -6.66 -8.81
C VAL A 865 -5.83 -5.37 -9.46
N GLY A 866 -6.85 -5.49 -10.30
CA GLY A 866 -7.52 -4.39 -10.96
C GLY A 866 -8.50 -4.92 -12.00
N GLU A 867 -9.33 -4.03 -12.54
CA GLU A 867 -10.35 -4.40 -13.52
C GLU A 867 -9.71 -5.05 -14.77
N GLY A 868 -10.12 -6.29 -15.06
CA GLY A 868 -9.56 -7.10 -16.14
C GLY A 868 -8.12 -7.59 -15.94
N LYS A 869 -7.54 -7.41 -14.74
CA LYS A 869 -6.18 -7.82 -14.39
C LYS A 869 -6.20 -8.87 -13.28
N THR A 870 -6.06 -10.13 -13.68
CA THR A 870 -6.02 -11.28 -12.76
C THR A 870 -4.72 -12.04 -12.91
N PHE A 871 -4.06 -12.34 -11.79
CA PHE A 871 -2.96 -13.29 -11.74
C PHE A 871 -3.48 -14.68 -11.38
N ILE A 872 -3.13 -15.68 -12.18
CA ILE A 872 -3.30 -17.09 -11.85
C ILE A 872 -1.99 -17.54 -11.20
N ILE A 873 -2.01 -17.77 -9.88
CA ILE A 873 -0.83 -18.05 -9.08
C ILE A 873 -0.94 -19.48 -8.56
N LYS A 874 0.14 -20.26 -8.74
CA LYS A 874 0.29 -21.59 -8.15
C LYS A 874 1.51 -21.61 -7.25
N LEU A 875 1.38 -22.09 -6.02
CA LEU A 875 2.54 -22.38 -5.19
C LEU A 875 3.10 -23.74 -5.60
N VAL A 876 4.35 -23.78 -6.06
CA VAL A 876 5.01 -25.00 -6.53
C VAL A 876 5.68 -25.73 -5.38
N ASN A 877 6.49 -25.04 -4.59
CA ASN A 877 7.20 -25.61 -3.44
C ASN A 877 7.76 -24.52 -2.51
N ILE A 878 7.92 -24.87 -1.22
CA ILE A 878 8.64 -24.08 -0.22
C ILE A 878 9.97 -24.76 0.09
N GLY A 879 11.06 -24.05 -0.20
CA GLY A 879 12.42 -24.47 0.06
C GLY A 879 12.77 -24.55 1.55
N LYS A 880 13.88 -25.24 1.83
CA LYS A 880 14.47 -25.29 3.17
C LYS A 880 15.04 -23.92 3.56
N ILE A 881 15.11 -23.69 4.86
CA ILE A 881 15.74 -22.50 5.42
C ILE A 881 17.25 -22.51 5.15
N ASN A 882 17.81 -21.37 4.73
CA ASN A 882 19.24 -21.16 4.55
C ASN A 882 19.91 -20.71 5.86
N LYS A 883 21.22 -20.42 5.84
CA LYS A 883 21.98 -20.03 7.04
C LYS A 883 21.62 -18.62 7.53
N GLU A 884 21.10 -17.81 6.62
CA GLU A 884 20.68 -16.44 6.80
C GLU A 884 19.25 -16.33 7.35
N GLY A 885 18.55 -17.46 7.50
CA GLY A 885 17.18 -17.52 8.05
C GLY A 885 16.08 -17.37 7.02
N GLU A 886 16.38 -17.46 5.74
CA GLU A 886 15.45 -17.25 4.63
C GLU A 886 15.06 -18.56 3.95
N ARG A 887 13.87 -18.59 3.35
CA ARG A 887 13.36 -19.68 2.52
C ARG A 887 13.12 -19.20 1.11
N LYS A 888 13.45 -20.04 0.14
CA LYS A 888 13.06 -19.84 -1.26
C LYS A 888 11.67 -20.42 -1.48
N VAL A 889 10.74 -19.61 -1.96
CA VAL A 889 9.38 -20.00 -2.31
C VAL A 889 9.26 -19.97 -3.83
N TYR A 890 8.78 -21.06 -4.41
CA TYR A 890 8.63 -21.20 -5.85
C TYR A 890 7.17 -21.07 -6.23
N PHE A 891 6.86 -20.11 -7.10
CA PHE A 891 5.53 -19.91 -7.66
C PHE A 891 5.52 -20.16 -9.16
N GLU A 892 4.34 -20.39 -9.71
CA GLU A 892 4.05 -20.27 -11.14
C GLU A 892 2.96 -19.21 -11.31
N VAL A 893 3.25 -18.14 -12.06
CA VAL A 893 2.31 -17.04 -12.33
C VAL A 893 1.97 -17.00 -13.82
N ASN A 894 0.70 -17.16 -14.15
CA ASN A 894 0.19 -17.22 -15.52
C ASN A 894 1.00 -18.21 -16.40
N GLY A 895 1.34 -19.37 -15.84
CA GLY A 895 2.13 -20.41 -16.51
C GLY A 895 3.65 -20.26 -16.41
N ASN A 896 4.18 -19.30 -15.63
CA ASN A 896 5.61 -18.98 -15.62
C ASN A 896 6.25 -19.12 -14.23
N PRO A 897 7.41 -19.78 -14.12
CA PRO A 897 8.08 -19.94 -12.84
C PRO A 897 8.55 -18.59 -12.28
N ARG A 898 8.46 -18.46 -10.96
CA ARG A 898 8.98 -17.37 -10.14
C ARG A 898 9.66 -17.98 -8.92
N GLU A 899 10.80 -17.43 -8.58
CA GLU A 899 11.52 -17.75 -7.34
C GLU A 899 11.49 -16.50 -6.47
N PHE A 900 11.15 -16.67 -5.20
CA PHE A 900 11.02 -15.57 -4.26
C PHE A 900 11.68 -15.93 -2.93
N THR A 901 12.38 -15.00 -2.29
CA THR A 901 13.02 -15.24 -1.00
C THR A 901 12.21 -14.59 0.11
N VAL A 902 11.89 -15.35 1.15
CA VAL A 902 11.10 -14.91 2.30
C VAL A 902 11.85 -15.21 3.59
N LEU A 903 11.99 -14.22 4.46
CA LEU A 903 12.60 -14.40 5.78
C LEU A 903 11.68 -15.24 6.68
N ASP A 904 12.23 -16.30 7.30
CA ASP A 904 11.53 -17.12 8.30
C ASP A 904 11.73 -16.49 9.68
N THR A 905 10.71 -15.76 10.13
CA THR A 905 10.73 -15.02 11.40
C THR A 905 10.86 -15.91 12.64
N GLN A 906 10.58 -17.22 12.53
CA GLN A 906 10.76 -18.16 13.65
C GLN A 906 12.22 -18.50 13.86
N PHE A 907 12.99 -18.58 12.78
CA PHE A 907 14.43 -18.73 12.87
C PHE A 907 15.04 -17.51 13.52
N GLN A 908 14.62 -16.31 13.14
CA GLN A 908 15.08 -15.07 13.77
C GLN A 908 14.79 -15.06 15.29
N LYS A 909 13.56 -15.41 15.71
CA LYS A 909 13.22 -15.53 17.15
C LYS A 909 14.01 -16.61 17.89
N LYS A 910 14.36 -17.73 17.26
CA LYS A 910 15.22 -18.76 17.88
C LYS A 910 16.69 -18.33 17.95
N PHE A 911 17.19 -17.69 16.90
CA PHE A 911 18.56 -17.17 16.83
C PHE A 911 18.78 -16.01 17.82
N GLU A 912 17.77 -15.15 18.02
CA GLU A 912 17.75 -14.07 19.02
C GLU A 912 17.63 -14.58 20.47
N VAL A 913 17.14 -15.81 20.67
CA VAL A 913 17.02 -16.44 22.01
C VAL A 913 18.27 -17.25 22.37
N GLU A 914 18.99 -17.83 21.40
CA GLU A 914 20.22 -18.62 21.64
C GLU A 914 21.49 -17.76 21.75
N ILE A 915 21.51 -16.56 21.17
CA ILE A 915 22.61 -15.60 21.31
C ILE A 915 22.00 -14.33 21.89
N GLY A 916 22.30 -14.04 23.16
CA GLY A 916 21.83 -12.83 23.85
C GLY A 916 21.95 -11.61 22.94
N THR A 917 20.82 -10.91 22.79
CA THR A 917 20.58 -9.80 21.86
C THR A 917 21.82 -8.97 21.54
N THR A 918 22.25 -9.02 20.29
CA THR A 918 23.17 -8.04 19.71
C THR A 918 22.43 -6.69 19.60
N ALA A 919 22.63 -5.79 20.55
CA ALA A 919 22.01 -4.46 20.51
C ALA A 919 22.65 -3.63 19.38
N MET A 920 21.84 -2.95 18.57
CA MET A 920 22.31 -2.01 17.54
C MET A 920 22.27 -0.59 18.09
N ALA A 921 23.23 0.25 17.72
CA ALA A 921 23.20 1.68 18.07
C ALA A 921 22.13 2.40 17.25
N ASP A 922 21.32 3.25 17.88
CA ASP A 922 20.39 4.14 17.16
C ASP A 922 21.20 5.18 16.35
N PRO A 923 21.10 5.21 15.00
CA PRO A 923 21.84 6.16 14.18
C PRO A 923 21.53 7.64 14.47
N HIS A 924 20.39 7.93 15.13
CA HIS A 924 19.97 9.28 15.48
C HIS A 924 20.41 9.70 16.89
N ASP A 925 20.88 8.76 17.72
CA ASP A 925 21.37 9.02 19.07
C ASP A 925 22.90 9.03 19.12
N LYS A 926 23.50 10.23 19.11
CA LYS A 926 24.96 10.41 19.17
C LYS A 926 25.59 9.94 20.49
N ARG A 927 24.80 9.59 21.50
CA ARG A 927 25.27 9.00 22.76
C ARG A 927 25.53 7.49 22.63
N GLN A 928 25.05 6.86 21.56
CA GLN A 928 25.28 5.45 21.28
C GLN A 928 26.38 5.30 20.23
N VAL A 929 27.47 4.64 20.59
CA VAL A 929 28.60 4.43 19.68
C VAL A 929 28.44 3.07 19.03
N GLY A 930 28.11 3.05 17.73
CA GLY A 930 28.02 1.84 16.92
C GLY A 930 29.33 1.47 16.22
N ALA A 931 29.50 0.20 15.86
CA ALA A 931 30.59 -0.26 15.01
C ALA A 931 30.43 0.30 13.58
N SER A 932 31.48 0.88 13.01
CA SER A 932 31.44 1.40 11.63
C SER A 932 31.74 0.34 10.57
N ILE A 933 32.29 -0.81 10.98
CA ILE A 933 32.64 -1.95 10.13
C ILE A 933 32.39 -3.27 10.90
N PRO A 934 32.08 -4.38 10.21
CA PRO A 934 32.01 -5.68 10.85
C PRO A 934 33.41 -6.30 11.03
N GLY A 935 33.64 -7.01 12.13
CA GLY A 935 34.94 -7.63 12.43
C GLY A 935 35.15 -7.92 13.93
N PRO A 936 36.20 -8.67 14.32
CA PRO A 936 36.55 -8.84 15.72
C PRO A 936 37.05 -7.54 16.38
N VAL A 937 36.62 -7.29 17.62
CA VAL A 937 37.14 -6.23 18.48
C VAL A 937 38.53 -6.62 18.99
N THR A 938 39.59 -5.98 18.50
CA THR A 938 40.96 -6.33 18.90
C THR A 938 41.39 -5.68 20.22
N LYS A 939 40.90 -4.46 20.49
CA LYS A 939 41.20 -3.71 21.73
C LYS A 939 40.06 -2.80 22.15
N ILE A 940 39.81 -2.74 23.46
CA ILE A 940 38.95 -1.74 24.10
C ILE A 940 39.87 -0.77 24.87
N LEU A 941 39.75 0.54 24.59
CA LEU A 941 40.69 1.57 25.05
C LEU A 941 40.17 2.40 26.23
N VAL A 942 38.90 2.21 26.60
CA VAL A 942 38.19 2.94 27.66
C VAL A 942 37.41 1.98 28.56
N LYS A 943 37.06 2.43 29.77
CA LYS A 943 36.21 1.69 30.71
C LYS A 943 35.03 2.55 31.18
N PRO A 944 33.95 1.93 31.68
CA PRO A 944 32.85 2.66 32.31
C PRO A 944 33.35 3.63 33.39
N GLY A 945 32.87 4.87 33.33
CA GLY A 945 33.27 5.99 34.19
C GLY A 945 34.38 6.90 33.62
N ASP A 946 35.02 6.54 32.51
CA ASP A 946 36.03 7.40 31.89
C ASP A 946 35.38 8.58 31.14
N THR A 947 35.99 9.77 31.23
CA THR A 947 35.59 10.94 30.42
C THR A 947 36.33 10.93 29.09
N VAL A 948 35.61 11.10 27.98
CA VAL A 948 36.16 11.07 26.61
C VAL A 948 35.90 12.37 25.85
N GLN A 949 36.80 12.73 24.94
CA GLN A 949 36.67 13.89 24.05
C GLN A 949 36.29 13.47 22.62
N PRO A 950 35.61 14.33 21.82
CA PRO A 950 35.30 14.03 20.43
C PRO A 950 36.55 13.67 19.63
N GLY A 951 36.50 12.59 18.86
CA GLY A 951 37.63 12.07 18.09
C GLY A 951 38.61 11.19 18.87
N GLN A 952 38.46 11.04 20.19
CA GLN A 952 39.24 10.12 21.00
C GLN A 952 38.90 8.66 20.65
N SER A 953 39.91 7.82 20.44
CA SER A 953 39.72 6.40 20.12
C SER A 953 39.19 5.60 21.30
N LEU A 954 38.15 4.81 21.05
CA LEU A 954 37.39 4.06 22.06
C LEU A 954 37.61 2.55 21.91
N VAL A 955 37.54 2.02 20.69
CA VAL A 955 37.64 0.59 20.37
C VAL A 955 38.39 0.41 19.05
N THR A 956 39.15 -0.66 18.89
CA THR A 956 39.75 -1.07 17.62
C THR A 956 39.08 -2.34 17.10
N ILE A 957 38.68 -2.32 15.82
CA ILE A 957 38.06 -3.45 15.12
C ILE A 957 38.95 -3.84 13.94
N GLU A 958 39.22 -5.13 13.76
CA GLU A 958 39.96 -5.65 12.60
C GLU A 958 39.00 -6.14 11.50
N ALA A 959 39.19 -5.69 10.26
CA ALA A 959 38.51 -6.25 9.11
C ALA A 959 39.51 -6.42 7.95
N MET A 960 39.51 -7.57 7.29
CA MET A 960 40.40 -7.86 6.14
C MET A 960 41.89 -7.56 6.41
N LYS A 961 42.38 -7.89 7.62
CA LYS A 961 43.76 -7.62 8.09
C LYS A 961 44.11 -6.13 8.24
N MET A 962 43.11 -5.25 8.32
CA MET A 962 43.25 -3.83 8.61
C MET A 962 42.57 -3.49 9.94
N GLU A 963 43.30 -2.84 10.85
CA GLU A 963 42.76 -2.33 12.12
C GLU A 963 42.15 -0.94 11.91
N THR A 964 40.89 -0.76 12.34
CA THR A 964 40.17 0.52 12.29
C THR A 964 39.79 0.95 13.70
N GLN A 965 40.07 2.21 14.05
CA GLN A 965 39.72 2.77 15.35
C GLN A 965 38.35 3.45 15.29
N ILE A 966 37.47 3.08 16.20
CA ILE A 966 36.18 3.73 16.44
C ILE A 966 36.39 4.85 17.45
N THR A 967 35.96 6.06 17.11
CA THR A 967 36.20 7.28 17.90
C THR A 967 34.91 7.83 18.51
N ALA A 968 35.05 8.61 19.59
CA ALA A 968 33.91 9.25 20.25
C ALA A 968 33.29 10.34 19.37
N PRO A 969 31.98 10.32 19.08
CA PRO A 969 31.32 11.35 18.28
C PRO A 969 31.08 12.66 19.05
N ILE A 970 31.03 12.60 20.38
CA ILE A 970 30.77 13.72 21.30
C ILE A 970 31.65 13.59 22.56
N ALA A 971 31.77 14.67 23.34
CA ALA A 971 32.35 14.61 24.67
C ALA A 971 31.33 14.02 25.65
N GLY A 972 31.76 13.15 26.57
CA GLY A 972 30.85 12.55 27.56
C GLY A 972 31.55 11.57 28.49
N THR A 973 30.81 11.01 29.43
CA THR A 973 31.28 9.94 30.33
C THR A 973 30.81 8.58 29.79
N VAL A 974 31.70 7.59 29.73
CA VAL A 974 31.32 6.23 29.30
C VAL A 974 30.43 5.58 30.36
N ILE A 975 29.17 5.30 30.02
CA ILE A 975 28.19 4.67 30.94
C ILE A 975 28.42 3.17 31.01
N ASN A 976 28.53 2.52 29.85
CA ASN A 976 28.76 1.08 29.73
C ASN A 976 29.54 0.76 28.46
N VAL A 977 30.25 -0.37 28.47
CA VAL A 977 30.84 -0.99 27.28
C VAL A 977 30.15 -2.35 27.13
N VAL A 978 29.47 -2.55 26.00
CA VAL A 978 28.57 -3.70 25.78
C VAL A 978 29.22 -4.83 24.97
N VAL A 979 30.50 -4.66 24.60
CA VAL A 979 31.29 -5.66 23.86
C VAL A 979 32.53 -6.09 24.65
N SER A 980 33.03 -7.30 24.39
CA SER A 980 34.30 -7.80 24.94
C SER A 980 35.41 -7.85 23.91
N GLN A 981 36.67 -7.89 24.36
CA GLN A 981 37.80 -8.14 23.47
C GLN A 981 37.62 -9.51 22.77
N ASP A 982 38.03 -9.58 21.51
CA ASP A 982 37.88 -10.70 20.56
C ASP A 982 36.43 -11.04 20.16
N GLN A 983 35.43 -10.27 20.61
CA GLN A 983 34.04 -10.42 20.17
C GLN A 983 33.89 -9.99 18.71
N GLN A 984 33.18 -10.80 17.92
CA GLN A 984 32.75 -10.44 16.57
C GLN A 984 31.57 -9.47 16.61
N VAL A 985 31.70 -8.32 15.94
CA VAL A 985 30.65 -7.30 15.86
C VAL A 985 30.19 -7.04 14.43
N LYS A 986 28.92 -6.69 14.24
CA LYS A 986 28.30 -6.30 12.96
C LYS A 986 28.38 -4.79 12.74
N ASN A 987 28.26 -4.34 11.49
CA ASN A 987 28.12 -2.92 11.20
C ASN A 987 26.87 -2.34 11.89
N GLY A 988 27.02 -1.26 12.63
CA GLY A 988 25.96 -0.61 13.43
C GLY A 988 25.69 -1.25 14.79
N GLU A 989 26.38 -2.33 15.17
CA GLU A 989 26.25 -2.94 16.49
C GLU A 989 26.72 -1.98 17.59
N LEU A 990 25.94 -1.84 18.66
CA LEU A 990 26.25 -0.99 19.79
C LEU A 990 27.53 -1.50 20.47
N LEU A 991 28.52 -0.62 20.61
CA LEU A 991 29.78 -0.90 21.27
C LEU A 991 29.80 -0.36 22.71
N MET A 992 29.28 0.85 22.91
CA MET A 992 29.22 1.53 24.21
C MET A 992 28.24 2.71 24.20
N GLN A 993 27.83 3.13 25.40
CA GLN A 993 26.95 4.29 25.61
C GLN A 993 27.67 5.41 26.38
N LEU A 994 27.45 6.65 25.96
CA LEU A 994 27.96 7.88 26.57
C LEU A 994 26.82 8.65 27.26
N GLU A 995 27.15 9.47 28.25
CA GLU A 995 26.23 10.40 28.92
C GLU A 995 25.98 11.69 28.12
#